data_AF-A0A2V6VJR7-F1
#
_entry.id   AF-A0A2V6VJR7-F1
#
_cell.length_a   1.000
_cell.length_b   1.000
_cell.length_c   1.000
_cell.angle_alpha   90.00
_cell.angle_beta   90.00
_cell.angle_gamma   90.00
#
_symmetry.space_group_name_H-M   'P 1'
#
loop_
_entity.id
_entity.type
_entity.pdbx_description
1 polymer ?
#
loop_
_entity_poly.entity_id
_entity_poly.type
_entity_poly.pdbx_seq_one_letter_code
_entity_poly.pdbx_strand_id
1 'polypeptide(L)'
;MSVVTAPTLDAPPAESYRFDPLTSVEAARWDQLITPYDGRTLFHQSMWLDYLAASRRVETARWAIRTEDRTVGYLCGGFLQMGPYRILGTPLRSWGTNVMGPLLDHDADQTALFRALDRLAAADRLAMIELEHPSLSPRLLQSFGFAPVEDWTYRVTLDEPNAMWRRLESTCRNRIRKAQTAGLVVEDTDDPAVADEYYDFYLDLMRRKGRRPPFSRETPRLLFSHLKKADCLFALRVRDAAGRLLAVGLFPHDEHAMYFWSGASREESHPLCPNDHMQWVAMGLGAGHGLRLYNMSGHGRFKRKFGGTLTAVARWHKCYWRTAKWARKGYQLWAETSAARMPWRPTTPRSSEPKRAAPARRSVEIVTTSQRPSFRPSDIFKAPLHDFPIRDEILYQYLSLSPDMDVLEVGPGSGVTAFRVARRLRSLTLVDIAAANIAHLRGALGGQPNIRFVRADVCQPGLGALLGRTFDAAYAIEVFELLPDPEQCLRNLAAVIRPGGRLLLQFPNYPPSLSPGMTHFRTKAELGRLLQRAGFGEWSVCSLRLRRHAWLLYEHLHERPIRAYRRHRSPNGHDRPLIYDESWAFQHGRRLEPFKYALHAAWAALSAAMRAGGPAFDHAAVGDDILNRNLIVLARRSRGRARPLDRDA
;
A
#
# COMPACT_ATOMS: atom_id res chain seq x y z
N MET A 1 -30.12 -36.31 48.50
CA MET A 1 -28.91 -35.48 48.55
C MET A 1 -27.70 -36.38 48.37
N SER A 2 -27.05 -36.33 47.21
CA SER A 2 -25.71 -36.91 47.00
C SER A 2 -25.03 -36.02 45.98
N VAL A 3 -24.06 -35.26 46.46
CA VAL A 3 -23.17 -34.43 45.65
C VAL A 3 -22.12 -35.37 45.08
N VAL A 4 -22.17 -35.59 43.76
CA VAL A 4 -21.09 -36.25 43.04
C VAL A 4 -20.04 -35.20 42.75
N THR A 5 -18.95 -35.22 43.51
CA THR A 5 -17.71 -34.50 43.23
C THR A 5 -17.05 -35.11 42.01
N ALA A 6 -16.83 -34.29 40.97
CA ALA A 6 -16.02 -34.66 39.81
C ALA A 6 -14.56 -34.84 40.23
N PRO A 7 -13.82 -35.82 39.68
CA PRO A 7 -12.42 -36.02 40.00
C PRO A 7 -11.59 -34.89 39.38
N THR A 8 -10.81 -34.23 40.23
CA THR A 8 -9.70 -33.38 39.81
C THR A 8 -8.69 -34.25 39.06
N LEU A 9 -8.57 -34.03 37.75
CA LEU A 9 -7.44 -34.50 36.96
C LEU A 9 -6.18 -33.82 37.50
N ASP A 10 -5.36 -34.57 38.23
CA ASP A 10 -4.01 -34.18 38.60
C ASP A 10 -3.21 -33.90 37.32
N ALA A 11 -2.95 -32.63 37.04
CA ALA A 11 -2.01 -32.24 36.01
C ALA A 11 -0.61 -32.72 36.41
N PRO A 12 0.17 -33.31 35.49
CA PRO A 12 1.56 -33.67 35.79
C PRO A 12 2.33 -32.45 36.31
N PRO A 13 3.31 -32.63 37.21
CA PRO A 13 4.12 -31.52 37.71
C PRO A 13 4.73 -30.79 36.51
N ALA A 14 4.56 -29.47 36.46
CA ALA A 14 5.03 -28.67 35.33
C ALA A 14 6.55 -28.84 35.18
N GLU A 15 7.01 -29.40 34.06
CA GLU A 15 8.43 -29.49 33.74
C GLU A 15 9.06 -28.10 33.84
N SER A 16 10.27 -28.00 34.41
CA SER A 16 10.97 -26.72 34.55
C SER A 16 12.05 -26.60 33.48
N TYR A 17 11.80 -25.77 32.48
CA TYR A 17 12.80 -25.51 31.43
C TYR A 17 13.83 -24.47 31.87
N ARG A 18 15.06 -24.59 31.36
CA ARG A 18 16.16 -23.61 31.53
C ARG A 18 16.72 -23.25 30.16
N PHE A 19 17.14 -21.99 30.02
CA PHE A 19 17.85 -21.51 28.84
C PHE A 19 19.33 -21.45 29.18
N ASP A 20 20.08 -22.42 28.66
CA ASP A 20 21.51 -22.49 28.90
C ASP A 20 22.25 -22.00 27.66
N PRO A 21 23.13 -20.98 27.77
CA PRO A 21 24.00 -20.60 26.67
C PRO A 21 24.78 -21.81 26.16
N LEU A 22 24.93 -21.94 24.84
CA LEU A 22 25.67 -23.05 24.27
C LEU A 22 27.14 -23.00 24.70
N THR A 23 27.69 -24.16 25.03
CA THR A 23 29.14 -24.32 25.19
C THR A 23 29.86 -24.07 23.86
N SER A 24 31.17 -23.82 23.89
CA SER A 24 31.95 -23.63 22.65
C SER A 24 31.87 -24.83 21.70
N VAL A 25 31.81 -26.05 22.25
CA VAL A 25 31.67 -27.30 21.49
C VAL A 25 30.28 -27.40 20.83
N GLU A 26 29.23 -27.06 21.56
CA GLU A 26 27.86 -27.05 21.01
C GLU A 26 27.67 -25.95 19.97
N ALA A 27 28.20 -24.75 20.24
CA ALA A 27 28.14 -23.61 19.31
C ALA A 27 28.82 -23.93 17.98
N ALA A 28 29.95 -24.65 17.99
CA ALA A 28 30.65 -25.10 16.78
C ALA A 28 29.84 -26.13 15.96
N ARG A 29 28.90 -26.84 16.59
CA ARG A 29 28.04 -27.86 15.96
C ARG A 29 26.60 -27.39 15.79
N TRP A 30 26.35 -26.08 15.91
CA TRP A 30 25.00 -25.50 15.95
C TRP A 30 24.08 -26.02 14.84
N ASP A 31 24.52 -25.98 13.57
CA ASP A 31 23.68 -26.39 12.44
C ASP A 31 23.32 -27.89 12.50
N GLN A 32 24.21 -28.72 13.04
CA GLN A 32 23.94 -30.15 13.27
C GLN A 32 22.90 -30.34 14.38
N LEU A 33 22.99 -29.56 15.46
CA LEU A 33 22.08 -29.66 16.61
C LEU A 33 20.64 -29.30 16.25
N ILE A 34 20.43 -28.32 15.37
CA ILE A 34 19.09 -27.87 14.97
C ILE A 34 18.51 -28.66 13.79
N THR A 35 19.29 -29.51 13.12
CA THR A 35 18.86 -30.28 11.94
C THR A 35 17.61 -31.15 12.18
N PRO A 36 17.44 -31.83 13.34
CA PRO A 36 16.28 -32.68 13.57
C PRO A 36 14.93 -31.95 13.75
N TYR A 37 14.91 -30.62 13.86
CA TYR A 37 13.70 -29.87 14.19
C TYR A 37 12.96 -29.40 12.93
N ASP A 38 11.73 -29.88 12.73
CA ASP A 38 10.88 -29.57 11.56
C ASP A 38 10.59 -28.07 11.38
N GLY A 39 10.66 -27.27 12.46
CA GLY A 39 10.49 -25.82 12.43
C GLY A 39 11.69 -25.03 11.90
N ARG A 40 12.81 -25.73 11.61
CA ARG A 40 14.05 -25.11 11.14
C ARG A 40 13.82 -24.39 9.81
N THR A 41 14.47 -23.24 9.68
CA THR A 41 14.51 -22.43 8.45
C THR A 41 15.89 -21.82 8.28
N LEU A 42 16.15 -21.21 7.12
CA LEU A 42 17.34 -20.42 6.80
C LEU A 42 17.80 -19.54 7.97
N PHE A 43 16.83 -18.90 8.63
CA PHE A 43 17.08 -17.88 9.64
C PHE A 43 17.66 -18.42 10.95
N HIS A 44 17.59 -19.74 11.16
CA HIS A 44 18.23 -20.40 12.31
C HIS A 44 19.68 -20.80 12.00
N GLN A 45 20.07 -20.92 10.73
CA GLN A 45 21.38 -21.46 10.35
C GLN A 45 22.53 -20.48 10.66
N SER A 46 23.72 -20.99 10.96
CA SER A 46 24.90 -20.18 11.31
C SER A 46 25.17 -19.09 10.28
N MET A 47 25.07 -19.40 8.98
CA MET A 47 25.34 -18.42 7.93
C MET A 47 24.45 -17.17 8.02
N TRP A 48 23.17 -17.36 8.37
CA TRP A 48 22.23 -16.26 8.50
C TRP A 48 22.48 -15.49 9.80
N LEU A 49 22.80 -16.20 10.89
CA LEU A 49 23.16 -15.57 12.15
C LEU A 49 24.42 -14.71 12.01
N ASP A 50 25.43 -15.18 11.27
CA ASP A 50 26.65 -14.44 10.99
C ASP A 50 26.36 -13.21 10.11
N TYR A 51 25.53 -13.36 9.08
CA TYR A 51 25.03 -12.24 8.28
C TYR A 51 24.27 -11.21 9.14
N LEU A 52 23.41 -11.67 10.05
CA LEU A 52 22.63 -10.81 10.92
C LEU A 52 23.54 -10.04 11.88
N ALA A 53 24.50 -10.72 12.51
CA ALA A 53 25.50 -10.12 13.38
C ALA A 53 26.30 -9.03 12.64
N ALA A 54 26.82 -9.35 11.44
CA ALA A 54 27.60 -8.41 10.64
C ALA A 54 26.77 -7.23 10.14
N SER A 55 25.59 -7.49 9.56
CA SER A 55 24.78 -6.45 8.91
C SER A 55 24.07 -5.52 9.89
N ARG A 56 23.71 -6.01 11.09
CA ARG A 56 22.96 -5.24 12.10
C ARG A 56 23.78 -4.85 13.31
N ARG A 57 25.04 -5.32 13.40
CA ARG A 57 25.92 -5.13 14.56
C ARG A 57 25.24 -5.56 15.86
N VAL A 58 24.54 -6.68 15.80
CA VAL A 58 23.83 -7.27 16.94
C VAL A 58 24.66 -8.41 17.50
N GLU A 59 24.72 -8.49 18.82
CA GLU A 59 25.29 -9.64 19.52
C GLU A 59 24.32 -10.81 19.40
N THR A 60 24.64 -11.78 18.57
CA THR A 60 23.81 -12.99 18.43
C THR A 60 24.06 -13.94 19.58
N ALA A 61 22.99 -14.59 20.06
CA ALA A 61 23.04 -15.55 21.13
C ALA A 61 22.24 -16.80 20.78
N ARG A 62 22.66 -17.93 21.35
CA ARG A 62 22.11 -19.26 21.11
C ARG A 62 22.00 -19.97 22.46
N TRP A 63 20.86 -20.61 22.69
CA TRP A 63 20.56 -21.32 23.93
C TRP A 63 20.06 -22.72 23.62
N ALA A 64 20.49 -23.68 24.44
CA ALA A 64 19.80 -24.95 24.60
C ALA A 64 18.65 -24.75 25.60
N ILE A 65 17.48 -25.30 25.27
CA ILE A 65 16.32 -25.34 26.15
C ILE A 65 16.35 -26.71 26.81
N ARG A 66 16.61 -26.76 28.12
CA ARG A 66 16.85 -28.04 28.82
C ARG A 66 15.88 -28.26 29.98
N THR A 67 15.52 -29.53 30.18
CA THR A 67 15.04 -30.05 31.47
C THR A 67 16.24 -30.47 32.31
N GLU A 68 16.02 -31.19 33.43
CA GLU A 68 17.14 -31.76 34.19
C GLU A 68 17.85 -32.88 33.41
N ASP A 69 17.12 -33.63 32.59
CA ASP A 69 17.62 -34.87 31.98
C ASP A 69 17.88 -34.78 30.47
N ARG A 70 17.34 -33.77 29.76
CA ARG A 70 17.47 -33.66 28.30
C ARG A 70 17.40 -32.24 27.76
N THR A 71 17.86 -32.07 26.52
CA THR A 71 17.56 -30.88 25.70
C THR A 71 16.24 -31.12 24.97
N VAL A 72 15.31 -30.18 25.09
CA VAL A 72 13.96 -30.23 24.48
C VAL A 72 13.80 -29.25 23.31
N GLY A 73 14.83 -28.47 23.03
CA GLY A 73 14.80 -27.46 21.99
C GLY A 73 15.99 -26.51 22.01
N TYR A 74 15.95 -25.55 21.09
CA TYR A 74 16.94 -24.49 20.96
C TYR A 74 16.27 -23.15 20.67
N LEU A 75 16.92 -22.08 21.08
CA LEU A 75 16.55 -20.72 20.71
C LEU A 75 17.78 -20.00 20.18
N CYS A 76 17.64 -19.26 19.08
CA CYS A 76 18.63 -18.29 18.66
C CYS A 76 18.01 -16.90 18.53
N GLY A 77 18.84 -15.87 18.61
CA GLY A 77 18.38 -14.49 18.56
C GLY A 77 19.54 -13.52 18.60
N GLY A 78 19.22 -12.26 18.80
CA GLY A 78 20.22 -11.22 19.04
C GLY A 78 19.76 -10.16 20.02
N PHE A 79 20.74 -9.53 20.66
CA PHE A 79 20.50 -8.41 21.56
C PHE A 79 20.65 -7.08 20.84
N LEU A 80 19.70 -6.18 21.08
CA LEU A 80 19.74 -4.79 20.65
C LEU A 80 19.69 -3.88 21.87
N GLN A 81 20.70 -3.03 22.01
CA GLN A 81 20.72 -1.98 23.03
C GLN A 81 20.14 -0.67 22.47
N MET A 82 19.02 -0.21 23.03
CA MET A 82 18.37 1.05 22.66
C MET A 82 18.32 1.99 23.88
N GLY A 83 19.38 2.78 24.07
CA GLY A 83 19.52 3.61 25.27
C GLY A 83 19.52 2.72 26.53
N PRO A 84 18.57 2.88 27.47
CA PRO A 84 18.48 2.02 28.65
C PRO A 84 17.82 0.66 28.39
N TYR A 85 17.24 0.44 27.20
CA TYR A 85 16.44 -0.75 26.91
C TYR A 85 17.30 -1.82 26.24
N ARG A 86 17.53 -2.93 26.96
CA ARG A 86 18.08 -4.16 26.37
C ARG A 86 16.95 -5.00 25.81
N ILE A 87 17.00 -5.32 24.52
CA ILE A 87 15.91 -6.01 23.80
C ILE A 87 16.46 -7.31 23.21
N LEU A 88 15.75 -8.42 23.40
CA LEU A 88 16.01 -9.68 22.72
C LEU A 88 15.07 -9.85 21.52
N GLY A 89 15.65 -10.03 20.35
CA GLY A 89 14.93 -10.32 19.11
C GLY A 89 15.16 -11.73 18.62
N THR A 90 14.08 -12.44 18.35
CA THR A 90 14.10 -13.78 17.74
C THR A 90 12.95 -13.95 16.73
N PRO A 91 12.86 -13.10 15.67
CA PRO A 91 13.65 -11.91 15.35
C PRO A 91 12.97 -10.57 15.73
N LEU A 92 13.72 -9.46 15.61
CA LEU A 92 13.11 -8.13 15.49
C LEU A 92 12.60 -7.87 14.07
N ARG A 93 11.47 -7.16 13.97
CA ARG A 93 10.83 -6.80 12.69
C ARG A 93 11.74 -6.10 11.67
N SER A 94 12.65 -5.26 12.13
CA SER A 94 13.49 -4.45 11.23
C SER A 94 14.63 -5.24 10.58
N TRP A 95 14.90 -6.47 11.00
CA TRP A 95 16.06 -7.24 10.58
C TRP A 95 15.95 -7.87 9.19
N GLY A 96 14.75 -7.90 8.60
CA GLY A 96 14.53 -8.61 7.33
C GLY A 96 14.62 -10.13 7.51
N THR A 97 14.39 -10.59 8.74
CA THR A 97 14.33 -11.98 9.16
C THR A 97 12.88 -12.33 9.48
N ASN A 98 12.40 -13.50 9.04
CA ASN A 98 11.00 -13.89 9.24
C ASN A 98 10.86 -14.73 10.52
N VAL A 99 11.19 -16.02 10.47
CA VAL A 99 10.95 -16.98 11.57
C VAL A 99 12.27 -17.34 12.23
N MET A 100 12.44 -17.07 13.53
CA MET A 100 13.67 -17.43 14.28
C MET A 100 13.40 -17.98 15.69
N GLY A 101 12.13 -17.98 16.13
CA GLY A 101 11.76 -18.34 17.50
C GLY A 101 12.20 -19.77 17.92
N PRO A 102 11.75 -20.27 19.07
CA PRO A 102 12.28 -21.52 19.60
C PRO A 102 11.94 -22.70 18.68
N LEU A 103 12.96 -23.51 18.39
CA LEU A 103 12.83 -24.85 17.84
C LEU A 103 12.62 -25.80 19.01
N LEU A 104 11.56 -26.61 18.95
CA LEU A 104 11.11 -27.43 20.09
C LEU A 104 10.76 -28.83 19.60
N ASP A 105 10.94 -29.80 20.48
CA ASP A 105 10.36 -31.13 20.30
C ASP A 105 8.84 -31.04 20.20
N HIS A 106 8.22 -31.98 19.49
CA HIS A 106 6.77 -31.97 19.24
C HIS A 106 5.95 -32.06 20.55
N ASP A 107 6.49 -32.72 21.57
CA ASP A 107 5.88 -32.91 22.90
C ASP A 107 6.25 -31.80 23.91
N ALA A 108 7.01 -30.78 23.53
CA ALA A 108 7.50 -29.76 24.45
C ALA A 108 6.35 -28.92 25.10
N ASP A 109 6.45 -28.72 26.42
CA ASP A 109 5.51 -27.90 27.17
C ASP A 109 5.78 -26.39 26.95
N GLN A 110 4.94 -25.78 26.12
CA GLN A 110 5.03 -24.34 25.86
C GLN A 110 4.75 -23.47 27.10
N THR A 111 4.02 -23.97 28.10
CA THR A 111 3.82 -23.25 29.38
C THR A 111 5.14 -23.16 30.14
N ALA A 112 5.88 -24.27 30.23
CA ALA A 112 7.21 -24.31 30.83
C ALA A 112 8.20 -23.40 30.09
N LEU A 113 8.15 -23.40 28.76
CA LEU A 113 8.93 -22.51 27.90
C LEU A 113 8.69 -21.02 28.20
N PHE A 114 7.44 -20.57 28.27
CA PHE A 114 7.14 -19.16 28.52
C PHE A 114 7.53 -18.72 29.94
N ARG A 115 7.42 -19.62 30.95
CA ARG A 115 7.98 -19.37 32.29
C ARG A 115 9.50 -19.26 32.27
N ALA A 116 10.17 -20.08 31.46
CA ALA A 116 11.62 -20.02 31.29
C ALA A 116 12.05 -18.73 30.57
N LEU A 117 11.29 -18.25 29.58
CA LEU A 117 11.54 -16.97 28.90
C LEU A 117 11.40 -15.78 29.86
N ASP A 118 10.44 -15.82 30.79
CA ASP A 118 10.30 -14.78 31.82
C ASP A 118 11.48 -14.78 32.80
N ARG A 119 12.00 -15.95 33.17
CA ARG A 119 13.22 -16.07 33.97
C ARG A 119 14.45 -15.56 33.23
N LEU A 120 14.60 -15.88 31.94
CA LEU A 120 15.66 -15.36 31.09
C LEU A 120 15.58 -13.82 31.02
N ALA A 121 14.39 -13.27 30.80
CA ALA A 121 14.18 -11.82 30.76
C ALA A 121 14.54 -11.12 32.08
N ALA A 122 14.23 -11.75 33.21
CA ALA A 122 14.60 -11.24 34.52
C ALA A 122 16.13 -11.28 34.74
N ALA A 123 16.76 -12.41 34.44
CA ALA A 123 18.20 -12.62 34.60
C ALA A 123 19.02 -11.64 33.75
N ASP A 124 18.67 -11.48 32.47
CA ASP A 124 19.37 -10.60 31.54
C ASP A 124 18.89 -9.14 31.57
N ARG A 125 17.96 -8.82 32.49
CA ARG A 125 17.34 -7.50 32.65
C ARG A 125 16.77 -6.96 31.35
N LEU A 126 16.07 -7.81 30.60
CA LEU A 126 15.48 -7.45 29.32
C LEU A 126 14.29 -6.52 29.52
N ALA A 127 14.28 -5.44 28.73
CA ALA A 127 13.16 -4.52 28.67
C ALA A 127 12.02 -5.07 27.81
N MET A 128 12.36 -5.86 26.78
CA MET A 128 11.42 -6.43 25.83
C MET A 128 11.97 -7.70 25.16
N ILE A 129 11.10 -8.65 24.88
CA ILE A 129 11.32 -9.76 23.93
C ILE A 129 10.37 -9.58 22.75
N GLU A 130 10.86 -9.80 21.53
CA GLU A 130 10.04 -9.97 20.32
C GLU A 130 10.45 -11.25 19.62
N LEU A 131 9.47 -12.07 19.23
CA LEU A 131 9.68 -13.39 18.67
C LEU A 131 8.69 -13.70 17.55
N GLU A 132 9.07 -14.57 16.62
CA GLU A 132 8.19 -15.09 15.58
C GLU A 132 8.44 -16.58 15.35
N HIS A 133 7.42 -17.40 15.63
CA HIS A 133 7.40 -18.80 15.23
C HIS A 133 5.95 -19.32 15.17
N PRO A 134 5.52 -19.96 14.06
CA PRO A 134 4.14 -20.38 13.87
C PRO A 134 3.70 -21.55 14.77
N SER A 135 4.62 -22.32 15.35
CA SER A 135 4.29 -23.42 16.27
C SER A 135 3.86 -22.97 17.66
N LEU A 136 4.06 -21.69 18.02
CA LEU A 136 3.72 -21.18 19.33
C LEU A 136 2.22 -20.91 19.46
N SER A 137 1.63 -21.39 20.55
CA SER A 137 0.21 -21.24 20.87
C SER A 137 -0.13 -19.77 21.12
N PRO A 138 -0.99 -19.14 20.28
CA PRO A 138 -1.42 -17.76 20.48
C PRO A 138 -2.12 -17.55 21.83
N ARG A 139 -2.86 -18.57 22.29
CA ARG A 139 -3.60 -18.52 23.56
C ARG A 139 -2.64 -18.48 24.76
N LEU A 140 -1.59 -19.29 24.74
CA LEU A 140 -0.58 -19.29 25.80
C LEU A 140 0.27 -18.01 25.75
N LEU A 141 0.69 -17.56 24.56
CA LEU A 141 1.39 -16.28 24.42
C LEU A 141 0.62 -15.12 25.08
N GLN A 142 -0.69 -15.02 24.80
CA GLN A 142 -1.55 -14.02 25.42
C GLN A 142 -1.65 -14.19 26.95
N SER A 143 -1.81 -15.41 27.46
CA SER A 143 -1.88 -15.64 28.92
C SER A 143 -0.57 -15.29 29.63
N PHE A 144 0.56 -15.38 28.93
CA PHE A 144 1.87 -14.93 29.41
C PHE A 144 2.16 -13.45 29.11
N GLY A 145 1.19 -12.68 28.62
CA GLY A 145 1.32 -11.23 28.43
C GLY A 145 2.07 -10.81 27.17
N PHE A 146 2.26 -11.71 26.21
CA PHE A 146 2.69 -11.34 24.86
C PHE A 146 1.53 -10.73 24.08
N ALA A 147 1.81 -9.63 23.40
CA ALA A 147 0.89 -8.97 22.47
C ALA A 147 1.26 -9.34 21.03
N PRO A 148 0.27 -9.57 20.15
CA PRO A 148 0.53 -9.84 18.74
C PRO A 148 1.07 -8.59 18.04
N VAL A 149 1.91 -8.80 17.04
CA VAL A 149 2.30 -7.77 16.06
C VAL A 149 1.47 -8.01 14.81
N GLU A 150 0.55 -7.10 14.51
CA GLU A 150 -0.27 -7.17 13.29
C GLU A 150 0.61 -6.92 12.05
N ASP A 151 0.90 -7.99 11.32
CA ASP A 151 1.58 -7.95 10.02
C ASP A 151 1.14 -9.16 9.17
N TRP A 152 1.33 -9.07 7.87
CA TRP A 152 0.91 -10.10 6.91
C TRP A 152 1.97 -10.35 5.84
N THR A 153 1.97 -11.56 5.27
CA THR A 153 2.80 -11.94 4.13
C THR A 153 2.04 -12.80 3.14
N TYR A 154 2.42 -12.75 1.86
CA TYR A 154 1.93 -13.70 0.87
C TYR A 154 2.80 -14.96 0.89
N ARG A 155 2.17 -16.12 1.01
CA ARG A 155 2.80 -17.44 0.87
C ARG A 155 2.35 -18.06 -0.45
N VAL A 156 3.30 -18.25 -1.37
CA VAL A 156 3.06 -18.84 -2.69
C VAL A 156 3.55 -20.29 -2.66
N THR A 157 2.72 -21.22 -3.13
CA THR A 157 3.11 -22.62 -3.30
C THR A 157 3.98 -22.76 -4.55
N LEU A 158 5.13 -23.41 -4.40
CA LEU A 158 6.03 -23.76 -5.49
C LEU A 158 5.84 -25.24 -5.85
N ASP A 159 5.43 -25.49 -7.08
CA ASP A 159 5.14 -26.81 -7.64
C ASP A 159 5.25 -26.77 -9.17
N GLU A 160 4.47 -27.58 -9.89
CA GLU A 160 4.53 -27.67 -11.35
C GLU A 160 4.28 -26.31 -12.05
N PRO A 161 5.10 -25.93 -13.06
CA PRO A 161 5.00 -24.63 -13.74
C PRO A 161 3.59 -24.29 -14.24
N ASN A 162 2.86 -25.27 -14.79
CA ASN A 162 1.50 -25.09 -15.28
C ASN A 162 0.49 -24.80 -14.15
N ALA A 163 0.70 -25.38 -12.96
CA ALA A 163 -0.12 -25.11 -11.79
C ALA A 163 0.18 -23.70 -11.25
N MET A 164 1.45 -23.36 -11.06
CA MET A 164 1.88 -22.02 -10.65
C MET A 164 1.34 -20.93 -11.61
N TRP A 165 1.46 -21.13 -12.92
CA TRP A 165 0.98 -20.18 -13.94
C TRP A 165 -0.54 -19.91 -13.86
N ARG A 166 -1.33 -20.97 -13.58
CA ARG A 166 -2.79 -20.85 -13.41
C ARG A 166 -3.17 -20.05 -12.17
N ARG A 167 -2.38 -20.12 -11.08
CA ARG A 167 -2.63 -19.38 -9.83
C ARG A 167 -2.34 -17.89 -9.94
N LEU A 168 -1.53 -17.45 -10.90
CA LEU A 168 -1.25 -16.02 -11.13
C LEU A 168 -2.54 -15.24 -11.47
N GLU A 169 -2.59 -13.95 -11.13
CA GLU A 169 -3.65 -13.07 -11.64
C GLU A 169 -3.49 -12.91 -13.17
N SER A 170 -4.60 -12.69 -13.89
CA SER A 170 -4.58 -12.49 -15.35
C SER A 170 -3.69 -11.33 -15.78
N THR A 171 -3.70 -10.24 -15.01
CA THR A 171 -2.85 -9.07 -15.21
C THR A 171 -1.36 -9.41 -15.07
N CYS A 172 -1.00 -10.28 -14.10
CA CYS A 172 0.37 -10.74 -13.91
C CYS A 172 0.84 -11.57 -15.11
N ARG A 173 0.05 -12.55 -15.56
CA ARG A 173 0.37 -13.36 -16.75
C ARG A 173 0.61 -12.49 -17.98
N ASN A 174 -0.23 -11.48 -18.21
CA ASN A 174 -0.09 -10.58 -19.35
C ASN A 174 1.20 -9.75 -19.28
N ARG A 175 1.60 -9.33 -18.08
CA ARG A 175 2.83 -8.57 -17.85
C ARG A 175 4.09 -9.44 -18.00
N ILE A 176 4.04 -10.69 -17.55
CA ILE A 176 5.13 -11.66 -17.77
C ILE A 176 5.29 -11.93 -19.27
N ARG A 177 4.19 -12.21 -19.98
CA ARG A 177 4.23 -12.39 -21.45
C ARG A 177 4.79 -11.16 -22.15
N LYS A 178 4.38 -9.95 -21.74
CA LYS A 178 4.90 -8.70 -22.28
C LYS A 178 6.43 -8.59 -22.13
N ALA A 179 6.95 -8.93 -20.96
CA ALA A 179 8.39 -8.94 -20.70
C ALA A 179 9.13 -9.96 -21.56
N GLN A 180 8.58 -11.18 -21.69
CA GLN A 180 9.14 -12.24 -22.54
C GLN A 180 9.13 -11.84 -24.02
N THR A 181 8.02 -11.27 -24.51
CA THR A 181 7.92 -10.76 -25.89
C THR A 181 8.88 -9.60 -26.14
N ALA A 182 9.18 -8.79 -25.13
CA ALA A 182 10.17 -7.73 -25.21
C ALA A 182 11.63 -8.24 -25.18
N GLY A 183 11.84 -9.56 -25.09
CA GLY A 183 13.17 -10.18 -25.07
C GLY A 183 13.93 -9.92 -23.78
N LEU A 184 13.22 -9.72 -22.65
CA LEU A 184 13.90 -9.59 -21.36
C LEU A 184 14.47 -10.95 -20.93
N VAL A 185 15.72 -10.96 -20.50
CA VAL A 185 16.41 -12.15 -19.98
C VAL A 185 16.60 -11.98 -18.48
N VAL A 186 16.35 -13.05 -17.72
CA VAL A 186 16.61 -13.11 -16.28
C VAL A 186 17.68 -14.16 -16.02
N GLU A 187 18.76 -13.77 -15.37
CA GLU A 187 19.91 -14.63 -15.05
C GLU A 187 20.15 -14.63 -13.53
N ASP A 188 20.43 -15.80 -12.96
CA ASP A 188 21.05 -15.88 -11.63
C ASP A 188 22.57 -15.73 -11.80
N THR A 189 23.20 -14.92 -10.95
CA THR A 189 24.60 -14.53 -11.11
C THR A 189 25.43 -14.81 -9.85
N ASP A 190 26.67 -15.26 -10.06
CA ASP A 190 27.69 -15.43 -9.03
C ASP A 190 28.58 -14.18 -8.87
N ASP A 191 28.43 -13.19 -9.75
CA ASP A 191 29.14 -11.92 -9.68
C ASP A 191 28.67 -11.07 -8.48
N PRO A 192 29.55 -10.77 -7.50
CA PRO A 192 29.20 -9.98 -6.32
C PRO A 192 28.79 -8.53 -6.62
N ALA A 193 29.08 -8.00 -7.82
CA ALA A 193 28.64 -6.67 -8.22
C ALA A 193 27.12 -6.52 -8.20
N VAL A 194 26.36 -7.61 -8.28
CA VAL A 194 24.88 -7.62 -8.18
C VAL A 194 24.37 -6.98 -6.89
N ALA A 195 25.12 -7.07 -5.79
CA ALA A 195 24.76 -6.43 -4.53
C ALA A 195 24.79 -4.89 -4.63
N ASP A 196 25.78 -4.35 -5.35
CA ASP A 196 25.92 -2.91 -5.59
C ASP A 196 24.92 -2.39 -6.61
N GLU A 197 24.71 -3.14 -7.69
CA GLU A 197 23.69 -2.84 -8.70
C GLU A 197 22.28 -2.80 -8.09
N TYR A 198 21.97 -3.78 -7.24
CA TYR A 198 20.74 -3.77 -6.45
C TYR A 198 20.65 -2.50 -5.61
N TYR A 199 21.71 -2.17 -4.86
CA TYR A 199 21.67 -1.05 -3.93
C TYR A 199 21.54 0.30 -4.66
N ASP A 200 22.13 0.44 -5.84
CA ASP A 200 21.96 1.63 -6.69
C ASP A 200 20.50 1.81 -7.10
N PHE A 201 19.87 0.76 -7.62
CA PHE A 201 18.44 0.80 -7.98
C PHE A 201 17.55 1.02 -6.75
N TYR A 202 17.91 0.42 -5.61
CA TYR A 202 17.18 0.58 -4.37
C TYR A 202 17.31 2.00 -3.81
N LEU A 203 18.49 2.61 -3.89
CA LEU A 203 18.73 3.98 -3.47
C LEU A 203 17.90 4.94 -4.31
N ASP A 204 17.83 4.74 -5.62
CA ASP A 204 16.96 5.51 -6.51
C ASP A 204 15.48 5.29 -6.19
N LEU A 205 15.05 4.06 -5.88
CA LEU A 205 13.70 3.78 -5.39
C LEU A 205 13.39 4.53 -4.08
N MET A 206 14.33 4.56 -3.13
CA MET A 206 14.16 5.25 -1.83
C MET A 206 14.13 6.78 -2.01
N ARG A 207 15.02 7.33 -2.83
CA ARG A 207 15.04 8.75 -3.24
C ARG A 207 13.68 9.15 -3.82
N ARG A 208 13.16 8.36 -4.77
CA ARG A 208 11.84 8.57 -5.39
C ARG A 208 10.68 8.51 -4.40
N LYS A 209 10.78 7.68 -3.37
CA LYS A 209 9.80 7.58 -2.27
C LYS A 209 9.97 8.66 -1.21
N GLY A 210 10.99 9.53 -1.31
CA GLY A 210 11.33 10.53 -0.29
C GLY A 210 11.78 9.91 1.03
N ARG A 211 12.26 8.65 1.01
CA ARG A 211 12.64 7.88 2.20
C ARG A 211 14.15 7.68 2.24
N ARG A 212 14.69 7.53 3.45
CA ARG A 212 16.05 7.02 3.64
C ARG A 212 16.04 5.50 3.50
N PRO A 213 17.04 4.90 2.83
CA PRO A 213 17.30 3.48 2.95
C PRO A 213 17.41 3.08 4.43
N PRO A 214 16.75 2.00 4.88
CA PRO A 214 16.81 1.54 6.26
C PRO A 214 18.11 0.78 6.59
N PHE A 215 18.98 0.56 5.60
CA PHE A 215 20.26 -0.13 5.72
C PHE A 215 21.26 0.46 4.73
N SER A 216 22.56 0.18 4.92
CA SER A 216 23.64 0.67 4.08
C SER A 216 23.90 -0.23 2.87
N ARG A 217 24.76 0.22 1.95
CA ARG A 217 25.25 -0.57 0.80
C ARG A 217 25.96 -1.85 1.23
N GLU A 218 26.54 -1.85 2.42
CA GLU A 218 27.22 -3.00 3.00
C GLU A 218 26.26 -4.17 3.27
N THR A 219 25.00 -3.89 3.62
CA THR A 219 24.01 -4.92 3.94
C THR A 219 23.75 -5.91 2.80
N PRO A 220 23.40 -5.50 1.56
CA PRO A 220 23.26 -6.45 0.46
C PRO A 220 24.59 -7.12 0.06
N ARG A 221 25.74 -6.47 0.26
CA ARG A 221 27.06 -7.09 0.01
C ARG A 221 27.32 -8.24 0.99
N LEU A 222 27.04 -8.02 2.28
CA LEU A 222 27.11 -9.05 3.31
C LEU A 222 26.12 -10.17 3.05
N LEU A 223 24.88 -9.85 2.65
CA LEU A 223 23.89 -10.86 2.28
C LEU A 223 24.43 -11.77 1.17
N PHE A 224 24.98 -11.17 0.12
CA PHE A 224 25.56 -11.91 -0.99
C PHE A 224 26.76 -12.76 -0.55
N SER A 225 27.72 -12.18 0.17
CA SER A 225 28.96 -12.87 0.55
C SER A 225 28.73 -14.06 1.50
N HIS A 226 27.74 -13.95 2.40
CA HIS A 226 27.42 -15.01 3.35
C HIS A 226 26.58 -16.13 2.71
N LEU A 227 25.61 -15.81 1.84
CA LEU A 227 24.64 -16.80 1.37
C LEU A 227 24.97 -17.40 0.01
N LYS A 228 25.56 -16.63 -0.93
CA LYS A 228 25.73 -17.12 -2.31
C LYS A 228 26.69 -18.32 -2.39
N LYS A 229 27.79 -18.28 -1.64
CA LYS A 229 28.77 -19.39 -1.58
C LYS A 229 28.19 -20.69 -1.03
N ALA A 230 27.13 -20.60 -0.23
CA ALA A 230 26.45 -21.74 0.36
C ALA A 230 25.22 -22.18 -0.44
N ASP A 231 25.06 -21.69 -1.67
CA ASP A 231 23.89 -21.91 -2.53
C ASP A 231 22.57 -21.65 -1.78
N CYS A 232 22.51 -20.53 -1.06
CA CYS A 232 21.34 -20.10 -0.28
C CYS A 232 20.81 -18.73 -0.73
N LEU A 233 21.13 -18.31 -1.95
CA LEU A 233 20.70 -17.04 -2.54
C LEU A 233 20.60 -17.13 -4.06
N PHE A 234 19.39 -16.92 -4.58
CA PHE A 234 19.22 -16.52 -5.97
C PHE A 234 19.41 -15.01 -6.08
N ALA A 235 20.39 -14.58 -6.87
CA ALA A 235 20.70 -13.18 -7.13
C ALA A 235 20.41 -12.90 -8.60
N LEU A 236 19.21 -12.39 -8.87
CA LEU A 236 18.68 -12.31 -10.24
C LEU A 236 18.92 -10.93 -10.84
N ARG A 237 19.51 -10.91 -12.04
CA ARG A 237 19.59 -9.73 -12.92
C ARG A 237 18.57 -9.85 -14.04
N VAL A 238 17.93 -8.73 -14.39
CA VAL A 238 17.07 -8.64 -15.58
C VAL A 238 17.72 -7.72 -16.60
N ARG A 239 17.98 -8.23 -17.80
CA ARG A 239 18.57 -7.47 -18.91
C ARG A 239 17.60 -7.40 -20.09
N ASP A 240 17.71 -6.34 -20.88
CA ASP A 240 17.08 -6.31 -22.21
C ASP A 240 17.95 -7.01 -23.27
N ALA A 241 17.42 -7.11 -24.50
CA ALA A 241 18.13 -7.69 -25.64
C ALA A 241 19.44 -6.96 -26.00
N ALA A 242 19.63 -5.72 -25.54
CA ALA A 242 20.86 -4.95 -25.71
C ALA A 242 21.85 -5.14 -24.54
N GLY A 243 21.54 -6.04 -23.59
CA GLY A 243 22.37 -6.34 -22.43
C GLY A 243 22.27 -5.32 -21.29
N ARG A 244 21.42 -4.30 -21.39
CA ARG A 244 21.29 -3.26 -20.36
C ARG A 244 20.57 -3.81 -19.13
N LEU A 245 21.14 -3.60 -17.95
CA LEU A 245 20.57 -4.03 -16.68
C LEU A 245 19.38 -3.15 -16.26
N LEU A 246 18.22 -3.79 -16.11
CA LEU A 246 16.94 -3.13 -15.84
C LEU A 246 16.45 -3.32 -14.40
N ALA A 247 16.66 -4.50 -13.82
CA ALA A 247 16.22 -4.84 -12.48
C ALA A 247 17.15 -5.85 -11.82
N VAL A 248 17.15 -5.84 -10.48
CA VAL A 248 17.84 -6.82 -9.65
C VAL A 248 16.92 -7.28 -8.53
N GLY A 249 16.97 -8.57 -8.20
CA GLY A 249 16.24 -9.17 -7.08
C GLY A 249 17.10 -10.16 -6.31
N LEU A 250 16.98 -10.14 -4.98
CA LEU A 250 17.73 -11.02 -4.08
C LEU A 250 16.73 -11.90 -3.33
N PHE A 251 16.89 -13.22 -3.46
CA PHE A 251 15.97 -14.22 -2.94
C PHE A 251 16.74 -15.29 -2.13
N PRO A 252 16.99 -15.02 -0.83
CA PRO A 252 17.53 -16.03 0.07
C PRO A 252 16.65 -17.27 0.12
N HIS A 253 17.24 -18.45 0.27
CA HIS A 253 16.51 -19.70 0.40
C HIS A 253 17.27 -20.70 1.28
N ASP A 254 16.53 -21.69 1.76
CA ASP A 254 17.06 -22.93 2.33
C ASP A 254 16.59 -24.11 1.46
N GLU A 255 16.61 -25.33 1.98
CA GLU A 255 16.14 -26.54 1.31
C GLU A 255 14.60 -26.68 1.20
N HIS A 256 13.83 -25.81 1.86
CA HIS A 256 12.37 -25.91 1.94
C HIS A 256 11.65 -24.72 1.30
N ALA A 257 12.19 -23.51 1.48
CA ALA A 257 11.54 -22.27 1.13
C ALA A 257 12.50 -21.21 0.60
N MET A 258 11.98 -20.34 -0.27
CA MET A 258 12.64 -19.10 -0.66
C MET A 258 11.91 -17.87 -0.12
N TYR A 259 12.65 -16.77 0.03
CA TYR A 259 12.20 -15.54 0.68
C TYR A 259 12.45 -14.33 -0.22
N PHE A 260 11.45 -13.45 -0.38
CA PHE A 260 11.66 -12.21 -1.14
C PHE A 260 12.32 -11.15 -0.25
N TRP A 261 13.65 -11.15 -0.18
CA TRP A 261 14.36 -10.17 0.62
C TRP A 261 14.19 -8.77 0.06
N SER A 262 14.51 -8.57 -1.23
CA SER A 262 14.24 -7.31 -1.91
C SER A 262 14.39 -7.38 -3.43
N GLY A 263 13.82 -6.40 -4.12
CA GLY A 263 14.03 -6.19 -5.54
C GLY A 263 13.86 -4.73 -5.91
N ALA A 264 14.63 -4.27 -6.89
CA ALA A 264 14.63 -2.90 -7.36
C ALA A 264 14.88 -2.85 -8.88
N SER A 265 14.31 -1.84 -9.54
CA SER A 265 14.40 -1.67 -10.99
C SER A 265 14.44 -0.20 -11.39
N ARG A 266 15.00 0.05 -12.58
CA ARG A 266 14.98 1.36 -13.23
C ARG A 266 13.56 1.77 -13.56
N GLU A 267 13.20 3.04 -13.29
CA GLU A 267 11.85 3.56 -13.53
C GLU A 267 11.44 3.45 -15.00
N GLU A 268 12.35 3.81 -15.89
CA GLU A 268 12.20 3.76 -17.35
C GLU A 268 11.91 2.35 -17.89
N SER A 269 12.30 1.30 -17.15
CA SER A 269 12.06 -0.08 -17.55
C SER A 269 10.69 -0.62 -17.15
N HIS A 270 9.95 0.07 -16.28
CA HIS A 270 8.65 -0.41 -15.76
C HIS A 270 7.62 -0.77 -16.86
N PRO A 271 7.54 -0.05 -18.01
CA PRO A 271 6.65 -0.44 -19.11
C PRO A 271 6.94 -1.85 -19.66
N LEU A 272 8.20 -2.31 -19.60
CA LEU A 272 8.62 -3.64 -20.04
C LEU A 272 8.33 -4.74 -18.99
N CYS A 273 7.86 -4.36 -17.81
CA CYS A 273 7.46 -5.27 -16.72
C CYS A 273 8.59 -6.20 -16.19
N PRO A 274 9.85 -5.74 -16.00
CA PRO A 274 10.97 -6.60 -15.61
C PRO A 274 10.76 -7.30 -14.26
N ASN A 275 10.15 -6.60 -13.29
CA ASN A 275 9.91 -7.16 -11.96
C ASN A 275 8.90 -8.32 -11.98
N ASP A 276 7.90 -8.27 -12.87
CA ASP A 276 6.94 -9.36 -13.02
C ASP A 276 7.61 -10.63 -13.56
N HIS A 277 8.48 -10.44 -14.56
CA HIS A 277 9.23 -11.54 -15.17
C HIS A 277 10.27 -12.14 -14.21
N MET A 278 11.02 -11.30 -13.50
CA MET A 278 11.98 -11.73 -12.48
C MET A 278 11.35 -12.62 -11.42
N GLN A 279 10.17 -12.24 -10.92
CA GLN A 279 9.45 -13.02 -9.91
C GLN A 279 8.98 -14.37 -10.46
N TRP A 280 8.51 -14.40 -11.71
CA TRP A 280 8.14 -15.65 -12.38
C TRP A 280 9.34 -16.59 -12.54
N VAL A 281 10.50 -16.06 -12.95
CA VAL A 281 11.73 -16.86 -13.07
C VAL A 281 12.21 -17.32 -11.70
N ALA A 282 12.17 -16.47 -10.67
CA ALA A 282 12.49 -16.88 -9.29
C ALA A 282 11.60 -18.04 -8.82
N MET A 283 10.28 -18.00 -9.10
CA MET A 283 9.38 -19.11 -8.77
C MET A 283 9.76 -20.40 -9.50
N GLY A 284 10.15 -20.31 -10.77
CA GLY A 284 10.64 -21.45 -11.54
C GLY A 284 11.93 -22.04 -10.98
N LEU A 285 12.90 -21.19 -10.62
CA LEU A 285 14.15 -21.60 -9.99
C LEU A 285 13.89 -22.30 -8.65
N GLY A 286 13.07 -21.70 -7.78
CA GLY A 286 12.73 -22.30 -6.50
C GLY A 286 12.05 -23.67 -6.66
N ALA A 287 11.08 -23.80 -7.57
CA ALA A 287 10.45 -25.09 -7.85
C ALA A 287 11.44 -26.13 -8.40
N GLY A 288 12.35 -25.72 -9.28
CA GLY A 288 13.41 -26.56 -9.84
C GLY A 288 14.43 -27.03 -8.80
N HIS A 289 14.70 -26.21 -7.78
CA HIS A 289 15.52 -26.57 -6.61
C HIS A 289 14.76 -27.42 -5.57
N GLY A 290 13.54 -27.85 -5.86
CA GLY A 290 12.73 -28.67 -4.95
C GLY A 290 12.05 -27.90 -3.82
N LEU A 291 12.16 -26.57 -3.79
CA LEU A 291 11.51 -25.73 -2.78
C LEU A 291 9.99 -25.82 -2.95
N ARG A 292 9.25 -25.78 -1.84
CA ARG A 292 7.78 -25.92 -1.83
C ARG A 292 7.06 -24.63 -1.46
N LEU A 293 7.78 -23.68 -0.89
CA LEU A 293 7.23 -22.44 -0.39
C LEU A 293 8.02 -21.24 -0.91
N TYR A 294 7.31 -20.22 -1.37
CA TYR A 294 7.84 -18.89 -1.55
C TYR A 294 7.15 -17.92 -0.61
N ASN A 295 7.86 -17.47 0.42
CA ASN A 295 7.41 -16.42 1.31
C ASN A 295 7.81 -15.05 0.72
N MET A 296 6.82 -14.26 0.30
CA MET A 296 7.09 -12.97 -0.31
C MET A 296 7.50 -11.89 0.71
N SER A 297 7.69 -12.23 1.98
CA SER A 297 8.17 -11.36 3.07
C SER A 297 7.47 -10.01 3.11
N GLY A 298 6.15 -10.05 3.30
CA GLY A 298 5.27 -8.89 3.47
C GLY A 298 4.07 -8.90 2.53
N HIS A 299 3.17 -7.95 2.74
CA HIS A 299 1.91 -7.82 2.03
C HIS A 299 1.87 -6.50 1.25
N GLY A 300 1.64 -6.57 -0.06
CA GLY A 300 1.53 -5.39 -0.90
C GLY A 300 0.88 -5.71 -2.23
N ARG A 301 0.30 -4.71 -2.90
CA ARG A 301 -0.44 -4.90 -4.16
C ARG A 301 0.38 -5.62 -5.23
N PHE A 302 1.67 -5.30 -5.33
CA PHE A 302 2.59 -6.00 -6.23
C PHE A 302 2.67 -7.50 -5.95
N LYS A 303 2.67 -7.91 -4.67
CA LYS A 303 2.87 -9.31 -4.25
C LYS A 303 1.62 -10.16 -4.45
N ARG A 304 0.42 -9.57 -4.30
CA ARG A 304 -0.88 -10.26 -4.42
C ARG A 304 -1.02 -11.07 -5.72
N LYS A 305 -0.53 -10.53 -6.82
CA LYS A 305 -0.76 -11.04 -8.17
C LYS A 305 -0.04 -12.37 -8.49
N PHE A 306 0.83 -12.84 -7.60
CA PHE A 306 1.65 -14.04 -7.80
C PHE A 306 1.01 -15.34 -7.25
N GLY A 307 -0.30 -15.32 -6.99
CA GLY A 307 -1.05 -16.54 -6.65
C GLY A 307 -0.81 -17.07 -5.23
N GLY A 308 -0.33 -16.21 -4.33
CA GLY A 308 -0.11 -16.56 -2.93
C GLY A 308 -1.32 -16.31 -2.04
N THR A 309 -1.40 -17.06 -0.95
CA THR A 309 -2.38 -16.84 0.12
C THR A 309 -1.85 -15.80 1.09
N LEU A 310 -2.68 -14.81 1.44
CA LEU A 310 -2.34 -13.84 2.48
C LEU A 310 -2.41 -14.52 3.85
N THR A 311 -1.30 -14.54 4.58
CA THR A 311 -1.17 -15.19 5.89
C THR A 311 -0.71 -14.18 6.92
N ALA A 312 -1.33 -14.19 8.10
CA ALA A 312 -0.87 -13.40 9.24
C ALA A 312 0.51 -13.89 9.70
N VAL A 313 1.39 -12.96 10.04
CA VAL A 313 2.71 -13.29 10.57
C VAL A 313 2.57 -13.68 12.04
N ALA A 314 3.20 -14.78 12.46
CA ALA A 314 3.10 -15.30 13.84
C ALA A 314 4.06 -14.57 14.80
N ARG A 315 4.05 -13.23 14.78
CA ARG A 315 4.99 -12.38 15.51
C ARG A 315 4.35 -11.79 16.77
N TRP A 316 5.10 -11.82 17.86
CA TRP A 316 4.65 -11.46 19.19
C TRP A 316 5.71 -10.68 19.93
N HIS A 317 5.29 -9.83 20.87
CA HIS A 317 6.23 -9.13 21.74
C HIS A 317 5.71 -9.04 23.17
N LYS A 318 6.62 -9.02 24.14
CA LYS A 318 6.34 -8.79 25.55
C LYS A 318 7.27 -7.71 26.07
N CYS A 319 6.68 -6.65 26.65
CA CYS A 319 7.44 -5.60 27.33
C CYS A 319 7.43 -5.89 28.83
N TYR A 320 8.61 -6.14 29.40
CA TYR A 320 8.78 -6.36 30.83
C TYR A 320 8.81 -5.04 31.61
N TRP A 321 9.31 -3.96 30.98
CA TRP A 321 9.36 -2.64 31.59
C TRP A 321 8.23 -1.75 31.08
N ARG A 322 7.58 -1.03 31.99
CA ARG A 322 6.50 -0.08 31.63
C ARG A 322 7.01 1.02 30.70
N THR A 323 8.21 1.54 30.96
CA THR A 323 8.86 2.57 30.12
C THR A 323 9.16 2.07 28.71
N ALA A 324 9.56 0.81 28.55
CA ALA A 324 9.75 0.19 27.25
C ALA A 324 8.42 0.04 26.47
N LYS A 325 7.33 -0.30 27.17
CA LYS A 325 5.98 -0.34 26.57
C LYS A 325 5.57 1.04 26.03
N TRP A 326 5.81 2.11 26.79
CA TRP A 326 5.56 3.48 26.35
C TRP A 326 6.46 3.89 25.19
N ALA A 327 7.76 3.57 25.26
CA ALA A 327 8.72 3.87 24.19
C ALA A 327 8.35 3.17 22.88
N ARG A 328 7.94 1.89 22.94
CA ARG A 328 7.45 1.15 21.76
C ARG A 328 6.19 1.77 21.18
N LYS A 329 5.20 2.10 22.02
CA LYS A 329 3.96 2.76 21.56
C LYS A 329 4.25 4.12 20.95
N GLY A 330 5.15 4.90 21.56
CA GLY A 330 5.63 6.17 21.03
C GLY A 330 6.35 6.00 19.70
N TYR A 331 7.19 4.97 19.55
CA TYR A 331 7.86 4.65 18.29
C TYR A 331 6.89 4.18 17.20
N GLN A 332 5.87 3.38 17.54
CA GLN A 332 4.82 2.97 16.60
C GLN A 332 4.05 4.20 16.09
N LEU A 333 3.59 5.07 17.01
CA LEU A 333 2.93 6.32 16.66
C LEU A 333 3.85 7.24 15.84
N TRP A 334 5.13 7.34 16.21
CA TRP A 334 6.13 8.09 15.46
C TRP A 334 6.36 7.49 14.07
N ALA A 335 6.43 6.17 13.91
CA ALA A 335 6.61 5.52 12.62
C ALA A 335 5.39 5.73 11.71
N GLU A 336 4.18 5.62 12.27
CA GLU A 336 2.92 5.90 11.60
C GLU A 336 2.80 7.38 11.17
N THR A 337 3.28 8.31 12.00
CA THR A 337 3.19 9.77 11.74
C THR A 337 4.38 10.35 10.97
N SER A 338 5.57 9.76 11.06
CA SER A 338 6.82 10.23 10.43
C SER A 338 7.02 9.67 9.03
N ALA A 339 6.41 8.52 8.72
CA ALA A 339 6.19 8.10 7.33
C ALA A 339 5.43 9.17 6.50
N ALA A 340 4.80 10.15 7.17
CA ALA A 340 4.09 11.27 6.56
C ALA A 340 4.80 12.64 6.63
N ARG A 341 5.98 12.80 7.27
CA ARG A 341 6.45 14.16 7.68
C ARG A 341 7.89 14.61 7.41
N MET A 342 8.80 13.81 6.85
CA MET A 342 10.15 14.32 6.52
C MET A 342 10.66 13.84 5.16
N PRO A 343 10.69 14.69 4.12
CA PRO A 343 11.46 14.41 2.93
C PRO A 343 12.95 14.47 3.27
N TRP A 344 13.64 13.34 3.13
CA TRP A 344 15.10 13.33 3.16
C TRP A 344 15.65 14.03 1.92
N ARG A 345 16.49 15.05 2.13
CA ARG A 345 17.32 15.66 1.09
C ARG A 345 18.79 15.30 1.37
N PRO A 346 19.46 14.50 0.53
CA PRO A 346 20.91 14.45 0.54
C PRO A 346 21.50 15.73 -0.05
N THR A 347 22.60 16.20 0.51
CA THR A 347 23.53 17.12 -0.13
C THR A 347 24.43 16.31 -1.07
N THR A 348 24.40 16.58 -2.38
CA THR A 348 25.43 16.17 -3.34
C THR A 348 25.34 17.00 -4.63
N PRO A 349 26.46 17.20 -5.35
CA PRO A 349 26.69 18.34 -6.22
C PRO A 349 25.89 18.30 -7.52
N ARG A 350 25.57 19.50 -8.02
CA ARG A 350 24.87 19.75 -9.30
C ARG A 350 25.58 19.01 -10.45
N SER A 351 24.91 18.04 -11.06
CA SER A 351 25.24 17.58 -12.41
C SER A 351 24.87 18.68 -13.41
N SER A 352 25.84 19.11 -14.20
CA SER A 352 25.73 20.09 -15.26
C SER A 352 25.13 19.46 -16.52
N GLU A 353 23.81 19.47 -16.64
CA GLU A 353 23.15 19.33 -17.94
C GLU A 353 22.28 20.57 -18.19
N PRO A 354 22.31 21.15 -19.41
CA PRO A 354 21.56 22.36 -19.70
C PRO A 354 20.06 22.07 -19.73
N LYS A 355 19.32 22.74 -18.85
CA LYS A 355 17.85 22.81 -18.88
C LYS A 355 17.39 23.32 -20.24
N ARG A 356 16.81 22.44 -21.06
CA ARG A 356 16.00 22.86 -22.20
C ARG A 356 14.76 23.58 -21.66
N ALA A 357 14.60 24.85 -22.01
CA ALA A 357 13.50 25.68 -21.55
C ALA A 357 12.15 25.09 -21.97
N ALA A 358 11.23 24.96 -21.02
CA ALA A 358 9.84 24.61 -21.31
C ALA A 358 9.19 25.75 -22.13
N PRO A 359 8.42 25.44 -23.19
CA PRO A 359 7.79 26.47 -24.00
C PRO A 359 6.74 27.23 -23.19
N ALA A 360 6.75 28.56 -23.30
CA ALA A 360 5.72 29.43 -22.75
C ALA A 360 4.35 29.09 -23.39
N ARG A 361 3.37 28.64 -22.60
CA ARG A 361 2.00 28.38 -23.09
C ARG A 361 0.93 28.83 -22.10
N ARG A 362 -0.14 29.39 -22.68
CA ARG A 362 -1.28 30.08 -22.05
C ARG A 362 -1.95 29.24 -20.96
N SER A 363 -2.00 29.77 -19.74
CA SER A 363 -2.70 29.18 -18.60
C SER A 363 -4.19 29.52 -18.63
N VAL A 364 -5.05 28.61 -18.16
CA VAL A 364 -6.47 28.92 -17.93
C VAL A 364 -6.58 29.75 -16.66
N GLU A 365 -7.14 30.95 -16.73
CA GLU A 365 -7.43 31.72 -15.51
C GLU A 365 -8.43 30.97 -14.64
N ILE A 366 -8.13 30.85 -13.34
CA ILE A 366 -9.02 30.20 -12.38
C ILE A 366 -10.07 31.21 -11.96
N VAL A 367 -11.18 31.22 -12.68
CA VAL A 367 -12.36 32.00 -12.30
C VAL A 367 -13.19 31.17 -11.34
N THR A 368 -13.25 31.60 -10.07
CA THR A 368 -14.18 31.00 -9.12
C THR A 368 -15.60 31.49 -9.40
N THR A 369 -16.58 30.59 -9.33
CA THR A 369 -18.00 30.93 -9.54
C THR A 369 -18.79 30.78 -8.25
N SER A 370 -19.89 31.54 -8.18
CA SER A 370 -20.86 31.48 -7.07
C SER A 370 -22.13 30.72 -7.47
N GLN A 371 -22.12 30.01 -8.60
CA GLN A 371 -23.32 29.46 -9.22
C GLN A 371 -23.75 28.15 -8.57
N ARG A 372 -24.43 28.27 -7.42
CA ARG A 372 -24.99 27.14 -6.67
C ARG A 372 -26.44 26.88 -7.08
N PRO A 373 -26.91 25.63 -7.08
CA PRO A 373 -28.35 25.35 -7.13
C PRO A 373 -29.02 25.93 -5.88
N SER A 374 -30.18 26.58 -6.03
CA SER A 374 -30.99 26.96 -4.88
C SER A 374 -31.45 25.69 -4.16
N PHE A 375 -31.20 25.64 -2.85
CA PHE A 375 -31.71 24.58 -2.00
C PHE A 375 -33.24 24.55 -2.08
N ARG A 376 -33.81 23.41 -2.45
CA ARG A 376 -35.26 23.19 -2.38
C ARG A 376 -35.57 22.38 -1.12
N PRO A 377 -36.66 22.66 -0.40
CA PRO A 377 -37.11 21.81 0.71
C PRO A 377 -37.24 20.33 0.30
N SER A 378 -37.61 20.06 -0.96
CA SER A 378 -37.66 18.72 -1.53
C SER A 378 -36.33 17.96 -1.50
N ASP A 379 -35.20 18.66 -1.46
CA ASP A 379 -33.86 18.06 -1.47
C ASP A 379 -33.58 17.31 -0.16
N ILE A 380 -34.24 17.68 0.94
CA ILE A 380 -34.21 16.93 2.22
C ILE A 380 -34.77 15.52 2.02
N PHE A 381 -35.81 15.38 1.18
CA PHE A 381 -36.52 14.11 1.01
C PHE A 381 -36.01 13.30 -0.18
N LYS A 382 -35.67 13.97 -1.29
CA LYS A 382 -35.40 13.35 -2.59
C LYS A 382 -33.91 13.09 -2.87
N ALA A 383 -32.99 13.76 -2.19
CA ALA A 383 -31.56 13.51 -2.41
C ALA A 383 -31.18 12.08 -1.96
N PRO A 384 -30.27 11.40 -2.68
CA PRO A 384 -29.67 10.16 -2.19
C PRO A 384 -28.97 10.38 -0.85
N LEU A 385 -28.99 9.39 0.03
CA LEU A 385 -28.25 9.46 1.29
C LEU A 385 -26.78 9.12 1.04
N HIS A 386 -25.86 9.99 1.47
CA HIS A 386 -24.41 9.83 1.32
C HIS A 386 -23.67 10.45 2.51
N ASP A 387 -22.34 10.39 2.58
CA ASP A 387 -21.55 11.28 3.44
C ASP A 387 -21.75 12.77 3.09
N PHE A 388 -21.33 13.70 3.96
CA PHE A 388 -21.52 15.14 3.73
C PHE A 388 -20.92 15.59 2.39
N PRO A 389 -21.71 16.24 1.51
CA PRO A 389 -21.31 16.49 0.13
C PRO A 389 -20.39 17.72 -0.01
N ILE A 390 -19.30 17.78 0.77
CA ILE A 390 -18.33 18.88 0.70
C ILE A 390 -17.69 19.01 -0.68
N ARG A 391 -17.60 17.89 -1.42
CA ARG A 391 -17.05 17.82 -2.78
C ARG A 391 -17.85 18.64 -3.79
N ASP A 392 -19.15 18.80 -3.58
CA ASP A 392 -20.01 19.64 -4.43
C ASP A 392 -19.51 21.09 -4.49
N GLU A 393 -18.96 21.60 -3.38
CA GLU A 393 -18.44 22.97 -3.33
C GLU A 393 -17.24 23.17 -4.26
N ILE A 394 -16.49 22.11 -4.58
CA ILE A 394 -15.40 22.16 -5.57
C ILE A 394 -16.00 22.39 -6.95
N LEU A 395 -17.02 21.61 -7.32
CA LEU A 395 -17.67 21.75 -8.61
C LEU A 395 -18.30 23.14 -8.78
N TYR A 396 -19.09 23.59 -7.81
CA TYR A 396 -19.76 24.89 -7.88
C TYR A 396 -18.77 26.06 -7.91
N GLN A 397 -17.62 25.93 -7.26
CA GLN A 397 -16.61 26.98 -7.27
C GLN A 397 -15.78 26.99 -8.55
N TYR A 398 -15.48 25.85 -9.16
CA TYR A 398 -14.45 25.76 -10.21
C TYR A 398 -14.96 25.34 -11.59
N LEU A 399 -16.24 25.00 -11.75
CA LEU A 399 -16.86 24.71 -13.05
C LEU A 399 -18.15 25.51 -13.25
N SER A 400 -18.15 26.41 -14.25
CA SER A 400 -19.34 27.23 -14.56
C SER A 400 -20.40 26.39 -15.29
N LEU A 401 -21.45 25.98 -14.59
CA LEU A 401 -22.54 25.15 -15.14
C LEU A 401 -23.66 26.03 -15.73
N SER A 402 -24.14 25.68 -16.92
CA SER A 402 -25.22 26.39 -17.63
C SER A 402 -26.32 25.41 -18.09
N PRO A 403 -27.61 25.82 -18.09
CA PRO A 403 -28.72 24.99 -18.54
C PRO A 403 -28.61 24.45 -19.97
N ASP A 404 -27.75 25.03 -20.80
CA ASP A 404 -27.53 24.58 -22.19
C ASP A 404 -26.44 23.51 -22.33
N MET A 405 -25.80 23.11 -21.23
CA MET A 405 -24.64 22.22 -21.25
C MET A 405 -25.00 20.75 -21.17
N ASP A 406 -24.28 19.95 -21.96
CA ASP A 406 -24.14 18.51 -21.77
C ASP A 406 -22.86 18.24 -20.98
N VAL A 407 -22.97 17.54 -19.85
CA VAL A 407 -21.83 17.27 -18.97
C VAL A 407 -21.64 15.77 -18.75
N LEU A 408 -20.38 15.37 -18.67
CA LEU A 408 -19.95 14.02 -18.30
C LEU A 408 -19.39 14.03 -16.87
N GLU A 409 -19.95 13.21 -16.00
CA GLU A 409 -19.40 12.93 -14.66
C GLU A 409 -18.79 11.54 -14.65
N VAL A 410 -17.53 11.44 -14.24
CA VAL A 410 -16.80 10.17 -14.08
C VAL A 410 -16.70 9.85 -12.59
N GLY A 411 -17.13 8.65 -12.21
CA GLY A 411 -17.16 8.18 -10.82
C GLY A 411 -18.16 8.96 -9.94
N PRO A 412 -19.46 8.92 -10.23
CA PRO A 412 -20.51 9.69 -9.54
C PRO A 412 -20.74 9.32 -8.06
N GLY A 413 -20.13 8.25 -7.57
CA GLY A 413 -20.32 7.75 -6.21
C GLY A 413 -21.80 7.47 -5.93
N SER A 414 -22.35 8.06 -4.86
CA SER A 414 -23.78 7.97 -4.48
C SER A 414 -24.75 8.70 -5.41
N GLY A 415 -24.25 9.57 -6.28
CA GLY A 415 -25.08 10.43 -7.12
C GLY A 415 -25.68 11.64 -6.42
N VAL A 416 -25.25 11.99 -5.20
CA VAL A 416 -25.72 13.22 -4.52
C VAL A 416 -25.36 14.48 -5.30
N THR A 417 -24.14 14.55 -5.81
CA THR A 417 -23.69 15.65 -6.68
C THR A 417 -24.51 15.69 -7.96
N ALA A 418 -24.65 14.54 -8.64
CA ALA A 418 -25.46 14.37 -9.84
C ALA A 418 -26.91 14.85 -9.65
N PHE A 419 -27.55 14.51 -8.52
CA PHE A 419 -28.90 14.92 -8.18
C PHE A 419 -29.09 16.45 -8.20
N ARG A 420 -28.10 17.19 -7.71
CA ARG A 420 -28.15 18.66 -7.62
C ARG A 420 -27.75 19.32 -8.94
N VAL A 421 -26.73 18.77 -9.60
CA VAL A 421 -26.12 19.31 -10.81
C VAL A 421 -27.00 19.12 -12.03
N ALA A 422 -27.69 17.98 -12.15
CA ALA A 422 -28.57 17.69 -13.29
C ALA A 422 -29.61 18.80 -13.53
N ARG A 423 -30.10 19.44 -12.46
CA ARG A 423 -31.09 20.54 -12.54
C ARG A 423 -30.57 21.82 -13.19
N ARG A 424 -29.26 21.94 -13.39
CA ARG A 424 -28.61 23.10 -14.00
C ARG A 424 -28.10 22.83 -15.41
N LEU A 425 -28.41 21.67 -15.98
CA LEU A 425 -27.81 21.17 -17.22
C LEU A 425 -28.88 20.70 -18.19
N ARG A 426 -28.58 20.77 -19.48
CA ARG A 426 -29.40 20.17 -20.54
C ARG A 426 -29.41 18.66 -20.39
N SER A 427 -28.22 18.06 -20.21
CA SER A 427 -28.09 16.64 -19.91
C SER A 427 -26.84 16.32 -19.10
N LEU A 428 -26.92 15.28 -18.28
CA LEU A 428 -25.83 14.76 -17.47
C LEU A 428 -25.64 13.27 -17.78
N THR A 429 -24.42 12.87 -18.14
CA THR A 429 -24.06 11.46 -18.30
C THR A 429 -23.16 11.03 -17.15
N LEU A 430 -23.57 9.99 -16.43
CA LEU A 430 -22.84 9.39 -15.33
C LEU A 430 -22.12 8.13 -15.83
N VAL A 431 -20.79 8.10 -15.68
CA VAL A 431 -19.95 6.95 -16.04
C VAL A 431 -19.29 6.36 -14.80
N ASP A 432 -19.46 5.06 -14.61
CA ASP A 432 -18.79 4.28 -13.55
C ASP A 432 -18.37 2.90 -14.10
N ILE A 433 -17.28 2.35 -13.56
CA ILE A 433 -16.79 1.01 -13.90
C ILE A 433 -17.61 -0.08 -13.20
N ALA A 434 -18.11 0.21 -11.99
CA ALA A 434 -18.83 -0.72 -11.14
C ALA A 434 -20.29 -0.87 -11.59
N ALA A 435 -20.65 -2.06 -12.05
CA ALA A 435 -22.03 -2.37 -12.46
C ALA A 435 -23.03 -2.19 -11.32
N ALA A 436 -22.64 -2.56 -10.10
CA ALA A 436 -23.46 -2.40 -8.90
C ALA A 436 -23.78 -0.93 -8.61
N ASN A 437 -22.81 -0.03 -8.79
CA ASN A 437 -23.03 1.41 -8.59
C ASN A 437 -23.97 1.98 -9.66
N ILE A 438 -23.82 1.58 -10.94
CA ILE A 438 -24.75 1.99 -12.00
C ILE A 438 -26.18 1.54 -11.71
N ALA A 439 -26.37 0.32 -11.20
CA ALA A 439 -27.69 -0.16 -10.80
C ALA A 439 -28.27 0.67 -9.64
N HIS A 440 -27.45 0.99 -8.63
CA HIS A 440 -27.83 1.85 -7.52
C HIS A 440 -28.26 3.26 -7.99
N LEU A 441 -27.47 3.89 -8.86
CA LEU A 441 -27.75 5.22 -9.40
C LEU A 441 -29.03 5.24 -10.24
N ARG A 442 -29.30 4.19 -11.02
CA ARG A 442 -30.58 4.05 -11.74
C ARG A 442 -31.76 3.99 -10.79
N GLY A 443 -31.64 3.26 -9.68
CA GLY A 443 -32.67 3.22 -8.65
C GLY A 443 -32.87 4.58 -7.95
N ALA A 444 -31.78 5.27 -7.63
CA ALA A 444 -31.81 6.53 -6.89
C ALA A 444 -32.21 7.76 -7.73
N LEU A 445 -31.81 7.79 -9.01
CA LEU A 445 -31.90 8.96 -9.87
C LEU A 445 -32.69 8.72 -11.17
N GLY A 446 -33.21 7.50 -11.40
CA GLY A 446 -33.89 7.13 -12.65
C GLY A 446 -35.14 7.96 -12.98
N GLY A 447 -35.74 8.63 -11.98
CA GLY A 447 -36.83 9.58 -12.19
C GLY A 447 -36.42 10.93 -12.78
N GLN A 448 -35.12 11.17 -13.02
CA GLN A 448 -34.63 12.42 -13.62
C GLN A 448 -34.44 12.24 -15.13
N PRO A 449 -35.24 12.92 -15.97
CA PRO A 449 -35.30 12.64 -17.41
C PRO A 449 -34.02 13.05 -18.16
N ASN A 450 -33.18 13.90 -17.57
CA ASN A 450 -31.96 14.41 -18.20
C ASN A 450 -30.67 13.71 -17.73
N ILE A 451 -30.77 12.60 -16.98
CA ILE A 451 -29.62 11.81 -16.53
C ILE A 451 -29.51 10.51 -17.33
N ARG A 452 -28.32 10.24 -17.89
CA ARG A 452 -27.98 8.98 -18.56
C ARG A 452 -26.94 8.22 -17.74
N PHE A 453 -27.11 6.91 -17.58
CA PHE A 453 -26.20 6.04 -16.82
C PHE A 453 -25.45 5.08 -17.75
N VAL A 454 -24.13 5.10 -17.71
CA VAL A 454 -23.27 4.28 -18.57
C VAL A 454 -22.24 3.53 -17.73
N ARG A 455 -22.17 2.21 -17.91
CA ARG A 455 -21.07 1.41 -17.36
C ARG A 455 -19.91 1.44 -18.34
N ALA A 456 -18.77 1.98 -17.93
CA ALA A 456 -17.57 2.00 -18.75
C ALA A 456 -16.31 2.10 -17.89
N ASP A 457 -15.22 1.47 -18.34
CA ASP A 457 -13.88 1.77 -17.85
C ASP A 457 -13.31 2.92 -18.71
N VAL A 458 -13.13 4.09 -18.09
CA VAL A 458 -12.60 5.29 -18.77
C VAL A 458 -11.14 5.15 -19.20
N CYS A 459 -10.43 4.12 -18.74
CA CYS A 459 -9.09 3.76 -19.20
C CYS A 459 -9.11 2.81 -20.42
N GLN A 460 -10.25 2.31 -20.88
CA GLN A 460 -10.32 1.49 -22.10
C GLN A 460 -10.52 2.35 -23.35
N PRO A 461 -9.83 2.06 -24.48
CA PRO A 461 -10.11 2.71 -25.76
C PRO A 461 -11.59 2.56 -26.17
N GLY A 462 -12.09 3.51 -26.96
CA GLY A 462 -13.45 3.43 -27.53
C GLY A 462 -14.56 4.08 -26.71
N LEU A 463 -14.24 4.83 -25.64
CA LEU A 463 -15.22 5.56 -24.82
C LEU A 463 -16.15 6.45 -25.67
N GLY A 464 -15.61 7.14 -26.68
CA GLY A 464 -16.42 8.00 -27.56
C GLY A 464 -17.47 7.25 -28.37
N ALA A 465 -17.11 6.07 -28.89
CA ALA A 465 -18.06 5.21 -29.61
C ALA A 465 -19.15 4.69 -28.66
N LEU A 466 -18.77 4.29 -27.44
CA LEU A 466 -19.71 3.82 -26.42
C LEU A 466 -20.71 4.90 -25.98
N LEU A 467 -20.23 6.14 -25.80
CA LEU A 467 -21.10 7.26 -25.40
C LEU A 467 -21.94 7.78 -26.57
N GLY A 468 -21.42 7.71 -27.79
CA GLY A 468 -22.11 8.12 -29.02
C GLY A 468 -22.36 9.63 -29.12
N ARG A 469 -21.70 10.43 -28.28
CA ARG A 469 -21.87 11.90 -28.23
C ARG A 469 -20.67 12.59 -27.57
N THR A 470 -20.62 13.90 -27.72
CA THR A 470 -19.64 14.79 -27.07
C THR A 470 -20.27 15.72 -26.03
N PHE A 471 -19.47 16.28 -25.14
CA PHE A 471 -19.87 17.07 -23.98
C PHE A 471 -19.22 18.46 -23.95
N ASP A 472 -19.89 19.44 -23.36
CA ASP A 472 -19.36 20.80 -23.12
C ASP A 472 -18.35 20.82 -21.98
N ALA A 473 -18.53 19.92 -21.01
CA ALA A 473 -17.58 19.70 -19.93
C ALA A 473 -17.55 18.24 -19.48
N ALA A 474 -16.42 17.82 -18.93
CA ALA A 474 -16.31 16.60 -18.14
C ALA A 474 -15.66 16.90 -16.79
N TYR A 475 -16.05 16.17 -15.75
CA TYR A 475 -15.38 16.25 -14.46
C TYR A 475 -15.20 14.91 -13.77
N ALA A 476 -14.19 14.85 -12.91
CA ALA A 476 -13.92 13.72 -12.02
C ALA A 476 -13.37 14.25 -10.69
N ILE A 477 -13.94 13.80 -9.56
CA ILE A 477 -13.57 14.25 -8.21
C ILE A 477 -13.22 13.01 -7.39
N GLU A 478 -11.95 12.89 -6.98
CA GLU A 478 -11.38 11.72 -6.30
C GLU A 478 -11.60 10.40 -7.06
N VAL A 479 -11.26 10.44 -8.35
CA VAL A 479 -11.31 9.28 -9.26
C VAL A 479 -9.99 9.12 -9.99
N PHE A 480 -9.40 10.24 -10.45
CA PHE A 480 -8.24 10.23 -11.33
C PHE A 480 -7.02 9.55 -10.70
N GLU A 481 -6.84 9.68 -9.39
CA GLU A 481 -5.80 9.00 -8.63
C GLU A 481 -5.99 7.47 -8.58
N LEU A 482 -7.21 6.97 -8.75
CA LEU A 482 -7.53 5.54 -8.69
C LEU A 482 -7.30 4.83 -10.04
N LEU A 483 -7.13 5.60 -11.12
CA LEU A 483 -7.04 5.06 -12.47
C LEU A 483 -5.66 4.46 -12.77
N PRO A 484 -5.58 3.27 -13.40
CA PRO A 484 -4.32 2.60 -13.72
C PRO A 484 -3.61 3.18 -14.96
N ASP A 485 -4.34 3.85 -15.86
CA ASP A 485 -3.80 4.47 -17.07
C ASP A 485 -4.34 5.91 -17.23
N PRO A 486 -3.68 6.90 -16.61
CA PRO A 486 -4.13 8.29 -16.67
C PRO A 486 -3.99 8.90 -18.07
N GLU A 487 -3.06 8.42 -18.90
CA GLU A 487 -2.87 8.94 -20.26
C GLU A 487 -4.02 8.52 -21.17
N GLN A 488 -4.40 7.24 -21.15
CA GLN A 488 -5.55 6.75 -21.93
C GLN A 488 -6.86 7.36 -21.44
N CYS A 489 -7.03 7.54 -20.12
CA CYS A 489 -8.18 8.27 -19.57
C CYS A 489 -8.25 9.70 -20.12
N LEU A 490 -7.16 10.47 -20.05
CA LEU A 490 -7.14 11.83 -20.58
C LEU A 490 -7.41 11.87 -22.09
N ARG A 491 -6.89 10.91 -22.87
CA ARG A 491 -7.18 10.79 -24.32
C ARG A 491 -8.67 10.53 -24.57
N ASN A 492 -9.27 9.61 -23.82
CA ASN A 492 -10.70 9.31 -23.92
C ASN A 492 -11.55 10.53 -23.55
N LEU A 493 -11.22 11.22 -22.47
CA LEU A 493 -11.91 12.45 -22.05
C LEU A 493 -11.76 13.54 -23.11
N ALA A 494 -10.58 13.74 -23.67
CA ALA A 494 -10.37 14.70 -24.76
C ALA A 494 -11.13 14.34 -26.04
N ALA A 495 -11.37 13.05 -26.31
CA ALA A 495 -12.14 12.60 -27.47
C ALA A 495 -13.66 12.87 -27.31
N VAL A 496 -14.16 12.88 -26.07
CA VAL A 496 -15.59 13.10 -25.80
C VAL A 496 -15.91 14.53 -25.38
N ILE A 497 -14.92 15.36 -25.08
CA ILE A 497 -15.12 16.79 -24.84
C ILE A 497 -15.06 17.56 -26.17
N ARG A 498 -16.06 18.41 -26.43
CA ARG A 498 -16.11 19.28 -27.62
C ARG A 498 -14.86 20.18 -27.70
N PRO A 499 -14.39 20.56 -28.90
CA PRO A 499 -13.34 21.57 -29.02
C PRO A 499 -13.67 22.85 -28.25
N GLY A 500 -12.75 23.34 -27.42
CA GLY A 500 -12.99 24.46 -26.50
C GLY A 500 -13.74 24.11 -25.20
N GLY A 501 -14.24 22.89 -25.06
CA GLY A 501 -14.88 22.38 -23.85
C GLY A 501 -13.91 22.20 -22.68
N ARG A 502 -14.45 21.99 -21.48
CA ARG A 502 -13.70 22.04 -20.21
C ARG A 502 -13.53 20.68 -19.56
N LEU A 503 -12.39 20.46 -18.93
CA LEU A 503 -12.12 19.34 -18.05
C LEU A 503 -11.80 19.87 -16.64
N LEU A 504 -12.47 19.31 -15.63
CA LEU A 504 -12.11 19.50 -14.22
C LEU A 504 -11.71 18.15 -13.62
N LEU A 505 -10.48 18.04 -13.12
CA LEU A 505 -10.06 16.91 -12.29
C LEU A 505 -9.71 17.43 -10.90
N GLN A 506 -10.30 16.85 -9.87
CA GLN A 506 -9.84 17.05 -8.50
C GLN A 506 -9.41 15.71 -7.93
N PHE A 507 -8.20 15.65 -7.36
CA PHE A 507 -7.72 14.42 -6.76
C PHE A 507 -6.61 14.66 -5.72
N PRO A 508 -6.53 13.79 -4.70
CA PRO A 508 -5.41 13.73 -3.77
C PRO A 508 -4.14 13.20 -4.46
N ASN A 509 -3.18 14.07 -4.75
CA ASN A 509 -1.91 13.70 -5.39
C ASN A 509 -0.86 13.27 -4.36
N TYR A 510 -1.05 12.08 -3.80
CA TYR A 510 -0.16 11.49 -2.80
C TYR A 510 0.38 10.15 -3.30
N PRO A 511 1.61 9.77 -2.93
CA PRO A 511 2.13 8.46 -3.27
C PRO A 511 1.31 7.33 -2.62
N PRO A 512 1.38 6.09 -3.15
CA PRO A 512 0.62 4.93 -2.64
C PRO A 512 0.83 4.62 -1.15
N SER A 513 1.89 5.16 -0.53
CA SER A 513 2.13 5.05 0.91
C SER A 513 1.24 5.94 1.77
N LEU A 514 0.55 6.92 1.20
CA LEU A 514 -0.26 7.93 1.91
C LEU A 514 -1.71 7.98 1.40
N SER A 515 -1.97 7.51 0.18
CA SER A 515 -3.29 7.47 -0.46
C SER A 515 -3.49 6.13 -1.19
N PRO A 516 -4.72 5.58 -1.24
CA PRO A 516 -5.03 4.37 -2.01
C PRO A 516 -4.90 4.55 -3.53
N GLY A 517 -4.75 5.78 -4.00
CA GLY A 517 -4.52 6.14 -5.40
C GLY A 517 -3.30 5.43 -6.02
N MET A 518 -3.50 4.84 -7.20
CA MET A 518 -2.46 4.23 -8.04
C MET A 518 -1.67 5.27 -8.83
N THR A 519 -2.31 6.36 -9.21
CA THR A 519 -1.74 7.44 -10.02
C THR A 519 -1.40 8.65 -9.17
N HIS A 520 -0.15 9.11 -9.30
CA HIS A 520 0.33 10.36 -8.71
C HIS A 520 1.41 10.96 -9.62
N PHE A 521 1.52 12.27 -9.61
CA PHE A 521 2.49 13.03 -10.41
C PHE A 521 3.49 13.68 -9.49
N ARG A 522 4.78 13.57 -9.79
CA ARG A 522 5.80 14.28 -9.01
C ARG A 522 5.87 15.73 -9.44
N THR A 523 5.76 15.98 -10.75
CA THR A 523 5.95 17.32 -11.31
C THR A 523 4.75 17.85 -12.08
N LYS A 524 4.54 19.16 -12.04
CA LYS A 524 3.54 19.86 -12.85
C LYS A 524 3.83 19.68 -14.33
N ALA A 525 5.11 19.66 -14.71
CA ALA A 525 5.54 19.39 -16.08
C ALA A 525 5.13 17.99 -16.58
N GLU A 526 5.22 16.96 -15.74
CA GLU A 526 4.78 15.59 -16.07
C GLU A 526 3.28 15.55 -16.40
N LEU A 527 2.45 16.06 -15.49
CA LEU A 527 1.00 16.16 -15.70
C LEU A 527 0.64 17.03 -16.92
N GLY A 528 1.36 18.13 -17.11
CA GLY A 528 1.20 19.01 -18.27
C GLY A 528 1.47 18.30 -19.61
N ARG A 529 2.51 17.45 -19.68
CA ARG A 529 2.80 16.67 -20.90
C ARG A 529 1.68 15.69 -21.23
N LEU A 530 1.08 15.05 -20.22
CA LEU A 530 -0.04 14.13 -20.44
C LEU A 530 -1.30 14.87 -20.94
N LEU A 531 -1.62 16.01 -20.34
CA LEU A 531 -2.71 16.87 -20.79
C LEU A 531 -2.49 17.32 -22.25
N GLN A 532 -1.27 17.75 -22.57
CA GLN A 532 -0.91 18.16 -23.92
C GLN A 532 -1.04 17.02 -24.93
N ARG A 533 -0.48 15.83 -24.64
CA ARG A 533 -0.56 14.64 -25.51
C ARG A 533 -1.99 14.15 -25.71
N ALA A 534 -2.82 14.26 -24.67
CA ALA A 534 -4.25 13.97 -24.77
C ALA A 534 -5.02 15.00 -25.62
N GLY A 535 -4.44 16.17 -25.85
CA GLY A 535 -4.99 17.21 -26.72
C GLY A 535 -5.68 18.37 -25.99
N PHE A 536 -5.37 18.57 -24.71
CA PHE A 536 -5.70 19.82 -24.02
C PHE A 536 -4.69 20.91 -24.39
N GLY A 537 -5.20 22.08 -24.78
CA GLY A 537 -4.38 23.19 -25.31
C GLY A 537 -4.00 24.22 -24.25
N GLU A 538 -4.81 24.33 -23.21
CA GLU A 538 -4.63 25.25 -22.08
C GLU A 538 -4.97 24.49 -20.80
N TRP A 539 -4.20 24.69 -19.73
CA TRP A 539 -4.52 24.13 -18.42
C TRP A 539 -3.94 24.96 -17.27
N SER A 540 -4.52 24.75 -16.09
CA SER A 540 -4.05 25.24 -14.80
C SER A 540 -4.08 24.13 -13.77
N VAL A 541 -3.04 24.07 -12.95
CA VAL A 541 -2.89 23.12 -11.85
C VAL A 541 -2.67 23.94 -10.59
N CYS A 542 -3.50 23.70 -9.59
CA CYS A 542 -3.45 24.37 -8.29
C CYS A 542 -3.62 23.38 -7.15
N SER A 543 -3.13 23.75 -5.97
CA SER A 543 -3.47 23.01 -4.76
C SER A 543 -4.76 23.54 -4.17
N LEU A 544 -5.64 22.64 -3.76
CA LEU A 544 -6.93 22.93 -3.17
C LEU A 544 -6.91 22.66 -1.67
N ARG A 545 -7.44 23.58 -0.86
CA ARG A 545 -7.58 23.42 0.59
C ARG A 545 -8.89 24.05 1.08
N LEU A 546 -9.46 23.52 2.15
CA LEU A 546 -10.53 24.23 2.85
C LEU A 546 -9.97 25.52 3.46
N ARG A 547 -10.76 26.61 3.43
CA ARG A 547 -10.43 27.81 4.21
C ARG A 547 -10.44 27.47 5.70
N ARG A 548 -9.66 28.20 6.50
CA ARG A 548 -9.48 27.89 7.93
C ARG A 548 -10.81 27.74 8.69
N HIS A 549 -11.77 28.65 8.46
CA HIS A 549 -13.08 28.60 9.12
C HIS A 549 -13.90 27.39 8.67
N ALA A 550 -13.96 27.12 7.36
CA ALA A 550 -14.67 25.98 6.78
C ALA A 550 -14.04 24.66 7.24
N TRP A 551 -12.71 24.58 7.29
CA TRP A 551 -11.96 23.44 7.79
C TRP A 551 -12.28 23.16 9.26
N LEU A 552 -12.29 24.18 10.12
CA LEU A 552 -12.64 24.01 11.55
C LEU A 552 -14.05 23.44 11.71
N LEU A 553 -15.05 24.02 11.02
CA LEU A 553 -16.42 23.53 11.09
C LEU A 553 -16.55 22.10 10.57
N TYR A 554 -15.95 21.79 9.41
CA TYR A 554 -15.97 20.45 8.82
C TYR A 554 -15.28 19.41 9.71
N GLU A 555 -14.09 19.74 10.23
CA GLU A 555 -13.30 18.85 11.06
C GLU A 555 -14.04 18.49 12.36
N HIS A 556 -14.65 19.49 13.02
CA HIS A 556 -15.26 19.31 14.34
C HIS A 556 -16.71 18.83 14.30
N LEU A 557 -17.51 19.27 13.32
CA LEU A 557 -18.94 18.97 13.25
C LEU A 557 -19.25 17.78 12.34
N HIS A 558 -18.28 17.26 11.59
CA HIS A 558 -18.49 16.15 10.67
C HIS A 558 -17.41 15.05 10.78
N GLU A 559 -16.15 15.37 10.47
CA GLU A 559 -15.07 14.36 10.39
C GLU A 559 -14.77 13.67 11.73
N ARG A 560 -14.59 14.43 12.82
CA ARG A 560 -14.30 13.85 14.14
C ARG A 560 -15.44 12.98 14.68
N PRO A 561 -16.72 13.43 14.67
CA PRO A 561 -17.85 12.57 15.04
C PRO A 561 -17.91 11.27 14.23
N ILE A 562 -17.75 11.37 12.91
CA ILE A 562 -17.79 10.19 12.04
C ILE A 562 -16.59 9.26 12.28
N ARG A 563 -15.38 9.79 12.49
CA ARG A 563 -14.22 8.98 12.84
C ARG A 563 -14.40 8.27 14.18
N ALA A 564 -14.96 8.95 15.19
CA ALA A 564 -15.27 8.34 16.47
C ALA A 564 -16.31 7.22 16.31
N TYR A 565 -17.38 7.48 15.56
CA TYR A 565 -18.42 6.50 15.24
C TYR A 565 -17.85 5.28 14.49
N ARG A 566 -17.05 5.50 13.44
CA ARG A 566 -16.39 4.43 12.65
C ARG A 566 -15.43 3.61 13.52
N ARG A 567 -14.62 4.24 14.38
CA ARG A 567 -13.72 3.53 15.33
C ARG A 567 -14.46 2.70 16.36
N HIS A 568 -15.56 3.23 16.91
CA HIS A 568 -16.37 2.50 17.87
C HIS A 568 -17.04 1.27 17.23
N ARG A 569 -17.41 1.36 15.95
CA ARG A 569 -18.12 0.30 15.22
C ARG A 569 -17.21 -0.71 14.52
N SER A 570 -16.00 -0.31 14.14
CA SER A 570 -14.97 -1.18 13.56
C SER A 570 -13.62 -0.85 14.19
N PRO A 571 -13.27 -1.50 15.32
CA PRO A 571 -11.98 -1.31 15.98
C PRO A 571 -10.78 -1.66 15.08
N ASN A 572 -11.01 -2.51 14.07
CA ASN A 572 -10.01 -3.07 13.15
C ASN A 572 -9.77 -2.21 11.90
N GLY A 573 -10.39 -1.03 11.80
CA GLY A 573 -10.31 -0.18 10.62
C GLY A 573 -11.08 -0.75 9.41
N HIS A 574 -11.11 0.02 8.32
CA HIS A 574 -11.61 -0.43 7.02
C HIS A 574 -10.51 -0.16 5.99
N ASP A 575 -10.27 -1.09 5.08
CA ASP A 575 -9.48 -0.82 3.89
C ASP A 575 -10.08 0.36 3.14
N ARG A 576 -9.23 1.26 2.62
CA ARG A 576 -9.72 2.39 1.83
C ARG A 576 -10.17 1.85 0.46
N PRO A 577 -11.48 1.94 0.14
CA PRO A 577 -12.07 1.31 -1.05
C PRO A 577 -11.50 1.90 -2.35
N LEU A 578 -11.34 1.07 -3.39
CA LEU A 578 -10.90 1.53 -4.73
C LEU A 578 -12.07 1.80 -5.67
N ILE A 579 -13.22 1.20 -5.38
CA ILE A 579 -14.49 1.38 -6.08
C ILE A 579 -15.58 1.70 -5.06
N TYR A 580 -16.59 2.47 -5.47
CA TYR A 580 -17.56 3.06 -4.53
C TYR A 580 -18.38 2.01 -3.74
N ASP A 581 -18.66 0.86 -4.34
CA ASP A 581 -19.41 -0.25 -3.74
C ASP A 581 -18.67 -0.95 -2.58
N GLU A 582 -17.35 -0.81 -2.50
CA GLU A 582 -16.54 -1.23 -1.36
C GLU A 582 -16.57 -0.21 -0.21
N SER A 583 -17.12 0.99 -0.44
CA SER A 583 -17.09 2.04 0.56
C SER A 583 -18.01 1.76 1.74
N TRP A 584 -17.58 2.19 2.93
CA TRP A 584 -18.40 2.11 4.12
C TRP A 584 -19.77 2.81 3.91
N ALA A 585 -19.77 3.93 3.20
CA ALA A 585 -20.98 4.68 2.85
C ALA A 585 -21.97 3.84 2.01
N PHE A 586 -21.47 3.08 1.03
CA PHE A 586 -22.31 2.20 0.21
C PHE A 586 -22.80 0.98 1.01
N GLN A 587 -21.88 0.28 1.69
CA GLN A 587 -22.18 -0.95 2.43
C GLN A 587 -23.13 -0.72 3.62
N HIS A 588 -23.04 0.45 4.26
CA HIS A 588 -23.77 0.75 5.50
C HIS A 588 -24.81 1.86 5.34
N GLY A 589 -24.97 2.44 4.16
CA GLY A 589 -25.89 3.56 3.90
C GLY A 589 -27.32 3.30 4.34
N ARG A 590 -27.83 2.06 4.15
CA ARG A 590 -29.18 1.65 4.60
C ARG A 590 -29.41 1.84 6.11
N ARG A 591 -28.36 1.78 6.93
CA ARG A 591 -28.46 1.94 8.39
C ARG A 591 -28.65 3.39 8.81
N LEU A 592 -28.28 4.34 7.95
CA LEU A 592 -28.47 5.77 8.17
C LEU A 592 -29.80 6.27 7.61
N GLU A 593 -30.52 5.45 6.84
CA GLU A 593 -31.81 5.80 6.22
C GLU A 593 -32.85 6.33 7.21
N PRO A 594 -33.00 5.78 8.44
CA PRO A 594 -33.93 6.32 9.44
C PRO A 594 -33.61 7.76 9.87
N PHE A 595 -32.35 8.19 9.74
CA PHE A 595 -31.87 9.51 10.12
C PHE A 595 -31.72 10.46 8.93
N LYS A 596 -32.08 10.04 7.72
CA LYS A 596 -31.85 10.75 6.47
C LYS A 596 -32.25 12.22 6.52
N TYR A 597 -33.46 12.53 6.98
CA TYR A 597 -33.97 13.89 6.99
C TYR A 597 -33.22 14.80 7.97
N ALA A 598 -32.90 14.29 9.16
CA ALA A 598 -32.12 15.00 10.16
C ALA A 598 -30.68 15.26 9.67
N LEU A 599 -30.07 14.26 9.03
CA LEU A 599 -28.73 14.38 8.44
C LEU A 599 -28.71 15.41 7.31
N HIS A 600 -29.69 15.37 6.39
CA HIS A 600 -29.79 16.35 5.31
C HIS A 600 -29.99 17.78 5.81
N ALA A 601 -30.81 17.99 6.84
CA ALA A 601 -30.98 19.29 7.48
C ALA A 601 -29.67 19.78 8.14
N ALA A 602 -29.00 18.90 8.90
CA ALA A 602 -27.71 19.21 9.52
C ALA A 602 -26.62 19.53 8.48
N TRP A 603 -26.57 18.79 7.37
CA TRP A 603 -25.64 19.06 6.28
C TRP A 603 -25.96 20.34 5.53
N ALA A 604 -27.24 20.68 5.32
CA ALA A 604 -27.62 21.96 4.74
C ALA A 604 -27.14 23.13 5.62
N ALA A 605 -27.34 23.05 6.94
CA ALA A 605 -26.88 24.04 7.91
C ALA A 605 -25.35 24.13 7.96
N LEU A 606 -24.64 23.00 8.06
CA LEU A 606 -23.18 22.96 8.08
C LEU A 606 -22.59 23.54 6.79
N SER A 607 -23.15 23.17 5.63
CA SER A 607 -22.73 23.70 4.33
C SER A 607 -22.94 25.21 4.24
N ALA A 608 -24.04 25.74 4.79
CA ALA A 608 -24.25 27.19 4.87
C ALA A 608 -23.23 27.88 5.79
N ALA A 609 -22.99 27.33 6.99
CA ALA A 609 -22.03 27.87 7.95
C ALA A 609 -20.59 27.87 7.41
N MET A 610 -20.17 26.80 6.72
CA MET A 610 -18.85 26.71 6.07
C MET A 610 -18.64 27.77 4.98
N ARG A 611 -19.72 28.37 4.46
CA ARG A 611 -19.66 29.44 3.45
C ARG A 611 -19.81 30.85 4.05
N ALA A 612 -19.95 30.97 5.37
CA ALA A 612 -19.96 32.28 6.01
C ALA A 612 -18.66 33.03 5.68
N GLY A 613 -18.78 34.21 5.08
CA GLY A 613 -17.62 35.01 4.67
C GLY A 613 -16.92 34.54 3.38
N GLY A 614 -17.57 33.75 2.51
CA GLY A 614 -17.15 33.49 1.13
C GLY A 614 -17.07 32.01 0.73
N PRO A 615 -16.30 31.65 -0.32
CA PRO A 615 -16.14 30.26 -0.78
C PRO A 615 -15.64 29.34 0.33
N ALA A 616 -15.97 28.04 0.28
CA ALA A 616 -15.51 27.05 1.26
C ALA A 616 -14.06 26.61 1.01
N PHE A 617 -13.63 26.56 -0.26
CA PHE A 617 -12.27 26.20 -0.63
C PHE A 617 -11.48 27.43 -1.06
N ASP A 618 -10.19 27.35 -0.80
CA ASP A 618 -9.16 28.24 -1.29
C ASP A 618 -8.26 27.44 -2.25
N HIS A 619 -7.70 28.11 -3.25
CA HIS A 619 -6.71 27.52 -4.14
C HIS A 619 -5.42 28.33 -4.11
N ALA A 620 -4.30 27.62 -4.21
CA ALA A 620 -2.98 28.25 -4.30
C ALA A 620 -2.26 27.78 -5.56
N ALA A 621 -1.53 28.71 -6.19
CA ALA A 621 -0.59 28.37 -7.23
C ALA A 621 0.43 27.36 -6.70
N VAL A 622 0.78 26.38 -7.53
CA VAL A 622 1.81 25.40 -7.23
C VAL A 622 2.97 25.56 -8.19
N GLY A 623 4.18 25.39 -7.64
CA GLY A 623 5.41 25.27 -8.42
C GLY A 623 5.45 23.94 -9.17
N ASP A 624 6.63 23.56 -9.65
CA ASP A 624 6.77 22.30 -10.37
C ASP A 624 6.60 21.08 -9.45
N ASP A 625 6.97 21.17 -8.17
CA ASP A 625 6.67 20.10 -7.18
C ASP A 625 5.20 20.14 -6.74
N ILE A 626 4.45 19.13 -7.16
CA ILE A 626 3.01 18.99 -6.89
C ILE A 626 2.67 17.77 -6.04
N LEU A 627 3.67 17.03 -5.55
CA LEU A 627 3.46 15.85 -4.72
C LEU A 627 2.95 16.23 -3.32
N ASN A 628 2.16 15.34 -2.70
CA ASN A 628 1.55 15.50 -1.38
C ASN A 628 0.58 16.69 -1.28
N ARG A 629 -0.13 16.98 -2.37
CA ARG A 629 -1.12 18.06 -2.44
C ARG A 629 -2.45 17.52 -2.93
N ASN A 630 -3.55 18.04 -2.41
CA ASN A 630 -4.84 17.93 -3.09
C ASN A 630 -4.80 18.85 -4.29
N LEU A 631 -4.90 18.30 -5.50
CA LEU A 631 -4.80 19.06 -6.73
C LEU A 631 -6.17 19.28 -7.35
N ILE A 632 -6.31 20.45 -7.96
CA ILE A 632 -7.34 20.73 -8.95
C ILE A 632 -6.68 21.07 -10.28
N VAL A 633 -7.15 20.42 -11.34
CA VAL A 633 -6.71 20.61 -12.71
C VAL A 633 -7.89 21.13 -13.51
N LEU A 634 -7.71 22.29 -14.12
CA LEU A 634 -8.67 22.89 -15.03
C LEU A 634 -8.03 22.92 -16.41
N ALA A 635 -8.60 22.23 -17.38
CA ALA A 635 -8.06 22.15 -18.73
C ALA A 635 -9.11 22.45 -19.81
N ARG A 636 -8.66 22.95 -20.96
CA ARG A 636 -9.51 23.23 -22.13
C ARG A 636 -9.07 22.41 -23.33
N ARG A 637 -10.05 21.83 -24.02
CA ARG A 637 -9.81 21.09 -25.27
C ARG A 637 -9.35 22.04 -26.36
N SER A 638 -8.28 21.68 -27.08
CA SER A 638 -7.78 22.46 -28.22
C SER A 638 -8.88 22.70 -29.27
N ARG A 639 -8.96 23.93 -29.80
CA ARG A 639 -9.94 24.32 -30.83
C ARG A 639 -9.56 23.89 -32.26
N GLY A 640 -8.32 23.43 -32.49
CA GLY A 640 -7.86 22.98 -33.81
C GLY A 640 -8.23 21.52 -34.12
N ARG A 641 -8.41 21.18 -35.41
CA ARG A 641 -8.55 19.80 -35.89
C ARG A 641 -7.40 18.95 -35.32
N ALA A 642 -7.72 17.78 -34.76
CA ALA A 642 -6.72 16.82 -34.32
C ALA A 642 -5.77 16.53 -35.49
N ARG A 643 -4.50 16.95 -35.39
CA ARG A 643 -3.48 16.44 -36.30
C ARG A 643 -3.39 14.92 -36.06
N PRO A 644 -3.44 14.09 -37.10
CA PRO A 644 -3.14 12.67 -36.96
C PRO A 644 -1.77 12.54 -36.29
N LEU A 645 -1.66 11.62 -35.34
CA LEU A 645 -0.37 11.22 -34.80
C LEU A 645 0.42 10.59 -35.95
N ASP A 646 1.52 11.23 -36.37
CA ASP A 646 2.49 10.59 -37.25
C ASP A 646 2.90 9.27 -36.62
N ARG A 647 2.66 8.19 -37.37
CA ARG A 647 3.39 6.94 -37.22
C ARG A 647 4.76 7.17 -37.86
N ASP A 648 5.78 6.69 -37.15
CA ASP A 648 7.17 6.56 -37.59
C ASP A 648 8.05 7.82 -37.52
N ALA A 649 8.78 7.94 -36.40
CA ALA A 649 10.19 8.36 -36.33
C ALA A 649 10.77 8.05 -34.94
#